data_AF-A0A7I4D7L0-F1
#
_entry.id   AF-A0A7I4D7L0-F1
#
_cell.length_a   1.000
_cell.length_b   1.000
_cell.length_c   1.000
_cell.angle_alpha   90.00
_cell.angle_beta   90.00
_cell.angle_gamma   90.00
#
_symmetry.space_group_name_H-M   'P 1'
#
loop_
_entity.id
_entity.type
_entity.pdbx_description
1 polymer ?
#
loop_
_entity_poly.entity_id
_entity_poly.type
_entity_poly.pdbx_seq_one_letter_code
_entity_poly.pdbx_strand_id
1 'polypeptide(L)'
;MQLETLNLETGVDVALKKRIKENVYLVVVAGFQLLSEWTGRVWQQSAWKFSRPAKDSERFDAERSVDVTDYEKVVRCNYTAEERKALIEAIGYIKGVGIMMERADTLVANTVWESIHTQLQDFVQSKIPTMLRTSLRRKKEIARLLSDMRTIAADWQGKSPQVEKVKSRKLSREDNLVPPVSYHPRAAFPTAAQLHCLQYLIHEIVTGGSPKKAGGFFTASETEVPSSELRQLESFFNRLAFFPHVIDYRATLAHVTDLGFLWFREFYLETSRVIQFPVECSLPWMLVEHIMDSSDIGLLESILLPFDIYNDAADQALRVLKQRFLYDEIEAEVDLCFDQLVSQLSDQIFIHYKSRAASKMLDMSFMAAVNDHEKYYVLPKRYDHLFRIRRVKMLGRNVDLAHLIRQRLNKVFRENLDFLFDRFESQDLCSVVDLQRLVEVLRLTHELISEHIAIDPFNLMMGEISETISLVSFSGRLASQVLLELQNDFFPNFMLCTTTQRFVRSSKPPKRPIKRPSSPFAEPSFLFGNIDLNEAHGVVAELHSKFFGLPHMFAVVKLLGSRSLPWLVRALLDYLSQKILVMEPWVEDLRDLMPKAISLPPYDAGVEGSLNHFTEQLQWAVNYDGRPEMLQGLKEIGSLIFWMSLLDTAMRETETVHFMQVVPWLGVVPNKDGQLQQLLCDDNYSPVVSLFKEATDEVLYSTSRVNGPAFQSMAKQAEVVDILYMNNLQTGSVLDYTLTYLHAILSRSRVKWDLPPKSGLIEITLSKEYHRIYSGLQYTMLQGVPPSVQSLLLAYSQISPEGDSFQDRYGDAVAWGGCTILYLLGQQLRFELLDFAYHVLSASEAESLPSAQELLIERSKSGSAAYSMEVVAFLANAKKARRLNNYVFSLLRACSPHEDRLASMVKQSGVVVHSFKYPVTPSLLNHLPFKGDEDEEDANVHGPSSTTGFGVPTPDQTSCIEDLLKNSRNITESPL
;
A
#
# COMPACT_ATOMS: atom_id res chain seq x y z
N MET A 1 -0.12 46.61 -4.24
CA MET A 1 -0.23 47.07 -5.64
C MET A 1 -0.42 48.58 -5.80
N GLN A 2 -1.63 49.16 -5.64
CA GLN A 2 -1.83 50.61 -5.91
C GLN A 2 -0.95 51.55 -5.07
N LEU A 3 -0.65 51.18 -3.83
CA LEU A 3 0.26 51.93 -2.95
C LEU A 3 1.74 51.77 -3.35
N GLU A 4 2.11 50.59 -3.85
CA GLU A 4 3.48 50.29 -4.32
C GLU A 4 3.76 50.99 -5.64
N THR A 5 2.81 51.02 -6.58
CA THR A 5 2.91 51.79 -7.83
C THR A 5 3.00 53.29 -7.56
N LEU A 6 2.26 53.80 -6.57
CA LEU A 6 2.34 55.20 -6.11
C LEU A 6 3.69 55.59 -5.49
N ASN A 7 4.41 54.64 -4.90
CA ASN A 7 5.74 54.87 -4.34
C ASN A 7 6.83 54.85 -5.41
N LEU A 8 6.55 54.28 -6.59
CA LEU A 8 7.48 54.15 -7.72
C LEU A 8 7.31 55.24 -8.78
N GLU A 9 6.12 55.83 -8.93
CA GLU A 9 5.84 56.84 -9.95
C GLU A 9 6.11 58.29 -9.47
N THR A 10 7.10 58.95 -10.09
CA THR A 10 7.31 60.40 -9.97
C THR A 10 6.43 61.13 -11.00
N GLY A 11 5.28 61.66 -10.57
CA GLY A 11 4.39 62.46 -11.43
C GLY A 11 2.88 62.29 -11.19
N VAL A 12 2.46 61.54 -10.17
CA VAL A 12 1.04 61.29 -9.87
C VAL A 12 0.34 62.55 -9.33
N ASP A 13 -0.89 62.80 -9.79
CA ASP A 13 -1.79 63.86 -9.31
C ASP A 13 -1.88 63.87 -7.76
N VAL A 14 -1.61 65.04 -7.17
CA VAL A 14 -1.60 65.27 -5.71
C VAL A 14 -2.95 64.93 -5.08
N ALA A 15 -4.06 65.18 -5.79
CA ALA A 15 -5.40 64.85 -5.31
C ALA A 15 -5.64 63.33 -5.25
N LEU A 16 -5.16 62.60 -6.27
CA LEU A 16 -5.24 61.14 -6.32
C LEU A 16 -4.39 60.50 -5.22
N LYS A 17 -3.17 61.01 -4.99
CA LYS A 17 -2.28 60.56 -3.92
C LYS A 17 -2.90 60.76 -2.54
N LYS A 18 -3.51 61.91 -2.28
CA LYS A 18 -4.22 62.18 -1.03
C LYS A 18 -5.38 61.21 -0.81
N ARG A 19 -6.20 60.99 -1.83
CA ARG A 19 -7.35 60.07 -1.79
C ARG A 19 -6.94 58.63 -1.49
N ILE A 20 -5.86 58.14 -2.10
CA ILE A 20 -5.39 56.77 -1.88
C ILE A 20 -4.86 56.60 -0.44
N LYS A 21 -4.13 57.58 0.10
CA LYS A 21 -3.65 57.54 1.49
C LYS A 21 -4.78 57.58 2.52
N GLU A 22 -5.81 58.38 2.27
CA GLU A 22 -7.02 58.41 3.09
C GLU A 22 -7.77 57.08 3.03
N ASN A 23 -7.90 56.48 1.85
CA ASN A 23 -8.52 55.16 1.70
C ASN A 23 -7.75 54.07 2.47
N VAL A 24 -6.41 54.06 2.41
CA VAL A 24 -5.59 53.10 3.18
C VAL A 24 -5.83 53.23 4.68
N TYR A 25 -5.86 54.46 5.19
CA TYR A 25 -6.19 54.72 6.60
C TYR A 25 -7.58 54.17 6.96
N LEU A 26 -8.58 54.42 6.12
CA LEU A 26 -9.94 53.91 6.34
C LEU A 26 -10.02 52.38 6.31
N VAL A 27 -9.29 51.72 5.41
CA VAL A 27 -9.23 50.25 5.36
C VAL A 27 -8.59 49.66 6.62
N VAL A 28 -7.53 50.27 7.14
CA VAL A 28 -6.90 49.83 8.40
C VAL A 28 -7.86 49.97 9.57
N VAL A 29 -8.54 51.11 9.68
CA VAL A 29 -9.56 51.36 10.72
C VAL A 29 -10.69 50.33 10.62
N ALA A 30 -11.21 50.11 9.40
CA ALA A 30 -12.27 49.14 9.16
C ALA A 30 -11.83 47.70 9.50
N GLY A 31 -10.58 47.34 9.20
CA GLY A 31 -10.00 46.05 9.56
C GLY A 31 -9.97 45.83 11.08
N PHE A 32 -9.50 46.81 11.86
CA PHE A 32 -9.52 46.71 13.32
C PHE A 32 -10.94 46.64 13.89
N GLN A 33 -11.87 47.43 13.36
CA GLN A 33 -13.27 47.39 13.79
C GLN A 33 -13.92 46.03 13.48
N LEU A 34 -13.65 45.48 12.31
CA LEU A 34 -14.16 44.17 11.89
C LEU A 34 -13.63 43.05 12.77
N LEU A 35 -12.32 43.01 13.02
CA LEU A 35 -11.69 42.04 13.91
C LEU A 35 -12.22 42.19 15.34
N SER A 36 -12.34 43.41 15.84
CA SER A 36 -12.91 43.69 17.16
C SER A 36 -14.36 43.24 17.26
N GLU A 37 -15.16 43.40 16.21
CA GLU A 37 -16.54 42.92 16.20
C GLU A 37 -16.57 41.40 16.25
N TRP A 38 -15.85 40.71 15.37
CA TRP A 38 -15.83 39.25 15.30
C TRP A 38 -15.33 38.62 16.61
N THR A 39 -14.20 39.07 17.14
CA THR A 39 -13.67 38.62 18.43
C THR A 39 -14.66 38.92 19.57
N GLY A 40 -15.29 40.10 19.53
CA GLY A 40 -16.36 40.46 20.47
C GLY A 40 -17.57 39.53 20.40
N ARG A 41 -17.98 39.06 19.21
CA ARG A 41 -19.07 38.08 19.06
C ARG A 41 -18.71 36.72 19.65
N VAL A 42 -17.49 36.23 19.40
CA VAL A 42 -17.00 34.97 19.97
C VAL A 42 -16.99 35.06 21.50
N TRP A 43 -16.50 36.18 22.04
CA TRP A 43 -16.48 36.43 23.48
C TRP A 43 -17.88 36.51 24.10
N GLN A 44 -18.83 37.19 23.43
CA GLN A 44 -20.22 37.25 23.90
C GLN A 44 -20.90 35.88 23.89
N GLN A 45 -20.65 35.06 22.87
CA GLN A 45 -21.18 33.71 22.79
C GLN A 45 -20.63 32.84 23.92
N SER A 46 -19.30 32.84 24.13
CA SER A 46 -18.69 32.05 25.20
C SER A 46 -19.22 32.48 26.57
N ALA A 47 -19.28 33.79 26.85
CA ALA A 47 -19.85 34.32 28.09
C ALA A 47 -21.32 33.89 28.30
N TRP A 48 -22.12 33.90 27.23
CA TRP A 48 -23.51 33.43 27.29
C TRP A 48 -23.59 31.93 27.64
N LYS A 49 -22.75 31.09 27.01
CA LYS A 49 -22.69 29.64 27.25
C LYS A 49 -22.23 29.33 28.68
N PHE A 50 -21.21 30.03 29.19
CA PHE A 50 -20.77 29.92 30.59
C PHE A 50 -21.86 30.32 31.60
N SER A 51 -22.72 31.29 31.26
CA SER A 51 -23.84 31.70 32.12
C SER A 51 -25.05 30.76 32.08
N ARG A 52 -25.09 29.82 31.12
CA ARG A 52 -26.25 28.95 30.87
C ARG A 52 -25.79 27.50 30.62
N PRO A 53 -25.62 26.71 31.68
CA PRO A 53 -25.32 25.28 31.57
C PRO A 53 -26.36 24.54 30.73
N ALA A 54 -25.91 23.57 29.94
CA ALA A 54 -26.77 22.68 29.17
C ALA A 54 -27.75 21.94 30.07
N LYS A 55 -29.01 21.84 29.63
CA LYS A 55 -30.08 21.13 30.34
C LYS A 55 -30.02 19.62 30.11
N ASP A 56 -29.66 19.25 28.89
CA ASP A 56 -29.49 17.86 28.45
C ASP A 56 -27.99 17.55 28.48
N SER A 57 -27.55 16.80 29.48
CA SER A 57 -26.13 16.45 29.67
C SER A 57 -25.93 14.95 29.48
N GLU A 58 -25.32 14.58 28.36
CA GLU A 58 -24.90 13.20 28.10
C GLU A 58 -23.52 12.93 28.71
N ARG A 59 -23.34 11.74 29.27
CA ARG A 59 -22.03 11.31 29.80
C ARG A 59 -21.07 11.13 28.64
N PHE A 60 -19.83 11.59 28.83
CA PHE A 60 -18.77 11.39 27.84
C PHE A 60 -18.43 9.91 27.66
N ASP A 61 -18.44 9.15 28.75
CA ASP A 61 -18.08 7.74 28.77
C ASP A 61 -19.09 6.98 29.64
N ALA A 62 -19.76 5.98 29.06
CA ALA A 62 -20.80 5.22 29.76
C ALA A 62 -20.21 4.34 30.88
N GLU A 63 -18.91 4.01 30.79
CA GLU A 63 -18.18 3.16 31.74
C GLU A 63 -17.57 3.96 32.91
N ARG A 64 -17.36 5.28 32.77
CA ARG A 64 -16.91 6.12 33.88
C ARG A 64 -18.07 6.42 34.84
N SER A 65 -17.91 6.07 36.11
CA SER A 65 -18.93 6.19 37.16
C SER A 65 -19.21 7.62 37.66
N VAL A 66 -18.67 8.65 37.00
CA VAL A 66 -18.70 10.04 37.48
C VAL A 66 -19.79 10.84 36.76
N ASP A 67 -20.59 11.59 37.52
CA ASP A 67 -21.60 12.49 36.97
C ASP A 67 -20.95 13.68 36.22
N VAL A 68 -21.64 14.19 35.19
CA VAL A 68 -21.16 15.29 34.34
C VAL A 68 -20.88 16.53 35.18
N THR A 69 -19.63 17.02 35.11
CA THR A 69 -19.19 18.21 35.86
C THR A 69 -19.90 19.49 35.42
N ASP A 70 -19.96 20.50 36.28
CA ASP A 70 -20.60 21.78 35.92
C ASP A 70 -19.86 22.51 34.79
N TYR A 71 -18.54 22.30 34.66
CA TYR A 71 -17.75 22.80 33.54
C TYR A 71 -18.10 22.10 32.22
N GLU A 72 -18.27 20.77 32.24
CA GLU A 72 -18.71 20.02 31.04
C GLU A 72 -20.08 20.49 30.53
N LYS A 73 -21.01 20.84 31.43
CA LYS A 73 -22.33 21.34 31.04
C LYS A 73 -22.27 22.68 30.34
N VAL A 74 -21.27 23.52 30.61
CA VAL A 74 -21.14 24.85 29.98
C VAL A 74 -20.22 24.84 28.75
N VAL A 75 -19.36 23.84 28.61
CA VAL A 75 -18.48 23.64 27.45
C VAL A 75 -18.89 22.41 26.65
N ARG A 76 -18.42 21.21 27.00
CA ARG A 76 -18.58 19.98 26.21
C ARG A 76 -20.01 19.74 25.70
N CYS A 77 -20.99 19.86 26.59
CA CYS A 77 -22.41 19.60 26.29
C CYS A 77 -23.16 20.81 25.71
N ASN A 78 -22.52 21.98 25.61
CA ASN A 78 -23.19 23.23 25.29
C ASN A 78 -22.91 23.75 23.87
N TYR A 79 -22.08 23.07 23.08
CA TYR A 79 -21.80 23.43 21.69
C TYR A 79 -22.28 22.32 20.74
N THR A 80 -23.25 22.62 19.88
CA THR A 80 -23.69 21.71 18.81
C THR A 80 -22.65 21.58 17.70
N ALA A 81 -22.79 20.59 16.81
CA ALA A 81 -21.91 20.43 15.65
C ALA A 81 -21.87 21.69 14.77
N GLU A 82 -23.02 22.31 14.51
CA GLU A 82 -23.12 23.54 13.72
C GLU A 82 -22.45 24.73 14.43
N GLU A 83 -22.61 24.84 15.75
CA GLU A 83 -21.95 25.89 16.53
C GLU A 83 -20.43 25.72 16.55
N ARG A 84 -19.93 24.48 16.68
CA ARG A 84 -18.49 24.17 16.59
C ARG A 84 -17.93 24.55 15.22
N LYS A 85 -18.62 24.15 14.14
CA LYS A 85 -18.27 24.55 12.78
C LYS A 85 -18.22 26.08 12.62
N ALA A 86 -19.25 26.78 13.05
CA ALA A 86 -19.31 28.24 12.97
C ALA A 86 -18.18 28.92 13.77
N LEU A 87 -17.84 28.35 14.93
CA LEU A 87 -16.72 28.85 15.75
C LEU A 87 -15.36 28.64 15.04
N ILE A 88 -15.14 27.49 14.41
CA ILE A 88 -13.94 27.21 13.61
C ILE A 88 -13.81 28.21 12.46
N GLU A 89 -14.90 28.45 11.73
CA GLU A 89 -14.93 29.45 10.65
C GLU A 89 -14.63 30.87 11.18
N ALA A 90 -15.24 31.25 12.31
CA ALA A 90 -14.99 32.55 12.94
C ALA A 90 -13.51 32.71 13.35
N ILE A 91 -12.90 31.68 13.96
CA ILE A 91 -11.46 31.65 14.27
C ILE A 91 -10.66 31.85 12.98
N GLY A 92 -11.00 31.13 11.91
CA GLY A 92 -10.35 31.25 10.61
C GLY A 92 -10.45 32.66 10.01
N TYR A 93 -11.61 33.32 10.10
CA TYR A 93 -11.77 34.70 9.64
C TYR A 93 -10.93 35.68 10.46
N ILE A 94 -10.95 35.58 11.79
CA ILE A 94 -10.20 36.44 12.70
C ILE A 94 -8.70 36.28 12.46
N LYS A 95 -8.18 35.04 12.50
CA LYS A 95 -6.76 34.75 12.32
C LYS A 95 -6.29 35.04 10.90
N GLY A 96 -7.08 34.69 9.90
CA GLY A 96 -6.77 34.94 8.48
C GLY A 96 -6.65 36.43 8.17
N VAL A 97 -7.65 37.24 8.53
CA VAL A 97 -7.59 38.70 8.35
C VAL A 97 -6.50 39.32 9.23
N GLY A 98 -6.32 38.81 10.45
CA GLY A 98 -5.23 39.21 11.34
C GLY A 98 -3.85 39.09 10.70
N ILE A 99 -3.53 37.91 10.14
CA ILE A 99 -2.26 37.66 9.43
C ILE A 99 -2.12 38.57 8.19
N MET A 100 -3.20 38.82 7.45
CA MET A 100 -3.16 39.73 6.30
C MET A 100 -2.81 41.16 6.73
N MET A 101 -3.38 41.63 7.84
CA MET A 101 -3.08 42.93 8.43
C MET A 101 -1.64 42.98 8.98
N GLU A 102 -1.18 41.94 9.67
CA GLU A 102 0.20 41.85 10.17
C GLU A 102 1.23 41.98 9.04
N ARG A 103 0.99 41.31 7.90
CA ARG A 103 1.86 41.42 6.71
C ARG A 103 1.84 42.82 6.09
N ALA A 104 0.74 43.56 6.25
CA ALA A 104 0.58 44.90 5.70
C ALA A 104 1.16 46.00 6.61
N ASP A 105 1.43 45.74 7.89
CA ASP A 105 1.91 46.69 8.90
C ASP A 105 2.99 47.65 8.38
N THR A 106 4.15 47.10 7.97
CA THR A 106 5.28 47.91 7.48
C THR A 106 4.99 48.65 6.18
N LEU A 107 4.11 48.11 5.33
CA LEU A 107 3.72 48.69 4.06
C LEU A 107 2.83 49.92 4.26
N VAL A 108 1.93 49.88 5.25
CA VAL A 108 0.95 50.95 5.49
C VAL A 108 1.43 52.00 6.49
N ALA A 109 2.43 51.70 7.32
CA ALA A 109 2.90 52.56 8.43
C ALA A 109 3.06 54.04 8.07
N ASN A 110 3.92 54.37 7.09
CA ASN A 110 4.17 55.76 6.69
C ASN A 110 2.91 56.47 6.17
N THR A 111 2.07 55.73 5.43
CA THR A 111 0.82 56.25 4.88
C THR A 111 -0.19 56.56 5.97
N VAL A 112 -0.30 55.66 6.95
CA VAL A 112 -1.17 55.83 8.11
C VAL A 112 -0.72 57.01 8.96
N TRP A 113 0.58 57.13 9.25
CA TRP A 113 1.13 58.24 10.03
C TRP A 113 0.90 59.59 9.33
N GLU A 114 1.09 59.65 8.01
CA GLU A 114 0.84 60.85 7.23
C GLU A 114 -0.65 61.23 7.19
N SER A 115 -1.55 60.24 7.09
CA SER A 115 -2.99 60.46 7.18
C SER A 115 -3.42 60.99 8.56
N ILE A 116 -2.83 60.48 9.64
CA ILE A 116 -3.07 61.00 11.01
C ILE A 116 -2.57 62.44 11.13
N HIS A 117 -1.33 62.71 10.67
CA HIS A 117 -0.77 64.05 10.66
C HIS A 117 -1.66 65.04 9.89
N THR A 118 -2.11 64.65 8.71
CA THR A 118 -2.95 65.47 7.83
C THR A 118 -4.29 65.78 8.49
N GLN A 119 -4.94 64.79 9.11
CA GLN A 119 -6.18 65.00 9.84
C GLN A 119 -6.02 65.93 11.04
N LEU A 120 -4.91 65.81 11.78
CA LEU A 120 -4.58 66.69 12.89
C LEU A 120 -4.32 68.13 12.43
N GLN A 121 -3.46 68.32 11.42
CA GLN A 121 -3.13 69.65 10.92
C GLN A 121 -4.33 70.32 10.24
N ASP A 122 -5.18 69.58 9.52
CA ASP A 122 -6.44 70.12 8.99
C ASP A 122 -7.35 70.64 10.11
N PHE A 123 -7.48 69.88 11.20
CA PHE A 123 -8.30 70.30 12.32
C PHE A 123 -7.75 71.57 12.98
N VAL A 124 -6.46 71.56 13.32
CA VAL A 124 -5.84 72.63 14.12
C VAL A 124 -5.54 73.89 13.29
N GLN A 125 -5.19 73.76 12.01
CA GLN A 125 -4.83 74.88 11.14
C GLN A 125 -5.95 75.36 10.21
N SER A 126 -6.95 74.52 9.90
CA SER A 126 -8.07 74.92 9.03
C SER A 126 -9.37 75.11 9.84
N LYS A 127 -9.77 74.11 10.64
CA LYS A 127 -11.08 74.10 11.33
C LYS A 127 -11.12 75.00 12.57
N ILE A 128 -10.13 74.90 13.46
CA ILE A 128 -10.09 75.77 14.67
C ILE A 128 -10.07 77.27 14.31
N PRO A 129 -9.31 77.75 13.29
CA PRO A 129 -9.38 79.15 12.89
C PRO A 129 -10.76 79.60 12.40
N THR A 130 -11.52 78.73 11.72
CA THR A 130 -12.90 79.05 11.37
C THR A 130 -13.78 79.19 12.62
N MET A 131 -13.63 78.28 13.60
CA MET A 131 -14.30 78.37 14.91
C MET A 131 -13.91 79.62 15.70
N LEU A 132 -12.65 80.06 15.62
CA LEU A 132 -12.17 81.30 16.24
C LEU A 132 -12.67 82.58 15.55
N ARG A 133 -13.21 82.48 14.33
CA ARG A 133 -13.82 83.59 13.58
C ARG A 133 -15.35 83.65 13.73
N THR A 134 -16.00 82.58 14.23
CA THR A 134 -17.45 82.48 14.47
C THR A 134 -17.83 82.86 15.92
N SER A 135 -18.98 82.39 16.43
CA SER A 135 -19.54 82.79 17.74
C SER A 135 -18.65 82.50 18.94
N LEU A 136 -17.70 81.56 18.83
CA LEU A 136 -16.79 81.17 19.90
C LEU A 136 -15.74 82.26 20.20
N ARG A 137 -15.54 83.23 19.30
CA ARG A 137 -14.69 84.42 19.53
C ARG A 137 -15.18 85.29 20.69
N ARG A 138 -16.48 85.33 20.94
CA ARG A 138 -17.08 86.25 21.94
C ARG A 138 -16.82 85.82 23.38
N LYS A 139 -16.40 84.56 23.61
CA LYS A 139 -16.14 84.00 24.93
C LYS A 139 -14.63 83.77 25.11
N LYS A 140 -14.02 84.55 26.00
CA LYS A 140 -12.56 84.61 26.18
C LYS A 140 -11.96 83.25 26.59
N GLU A 141 -12.67 82.46 27.39
CA GLU A 141 -12.18 81.18 27.89
C GLU A 141 -12.16 80.11 26.78
N ILE A 142 -13.25 79.92 26.05
CA ILE A 142 -13.31 78.96 24.92
C ILE A 142 -12.32 79.35 23.81
N ALA A 143 -12.21 80.64 23.49
CA ALA A 143 -11.23 81.12 22.52
C ALA A 143 -9.77 80.87 22.97
N ARG A 144 -9.50 80.94 24.28
CA ARG A 144 -8.20 80.59 24.85
C ARG A 144 -7.93 79.08 24.69
N LEU A 145 -8.86 78.21 25.08
CA LEU A 145 -8.68 76.75 24.96
C LEU A 145 -8.44 76.30 23.51
N LEU A 146 -9.17 76.87 22.54
CA LEU A 146 -8.94 76.64 21.11
C LEU A 146 -7.57 77.15 20.63
N SER A 147 -7.08 78.26 21.18
CA SER A 147 -5.73 78.77 20.90
C SER A 147 -4.64 77.90 21.52
N ASP A 148 -4.89 77.35 22.70
CA ASP A 148 -3.98 76.44 23.40
C ASP A 148 -3.82 75.14 22.59
N MET A 149 -4.91 74.58 22.04
CA MET A 149 -4.84 73.44 21.10
C MET A 149 -3.94 73.71 19.89
N ARG A 150 -4.01 74.93 19.32
CA ARG A 150 -3.15 75.34 18.21
C ARG A 150 -1.70 75.47 18.61
N THR A 151 -1.43 75.90 19.83
CA THR A 151 -0.07 76.02 20.36
C THR A 151 0.55 74.65 20.61
N ILE A 152 -0.25 73.68 21.05
CA ILE A 152 0.20 72.32 21.40
C ILE A 152 0.48 71.45 20.16
N ALA A 153 -0.34 71.56 19.11
CA ALA A 153 -0.39 70.54 18.05
C ALA A 153 -0.13 71.05 16.62
N ALA A 154 -0.15 72.36 16.36
CA ALA A 154 0.08 72.87 15.01
C ALA A 154 1.57 72.82 14.63
N ASP A 155 1.89 72.14 13.53
CA ASP A 155 3.22 72.23 12.90
C ASP A 155 3.24 73.39 11.89
N TRP A 156 3.81 74.52 12.30
CA TRP A 156 3.88 75.71 11.47
C TRP A 156 5.05 75.73 10.48
N GLN A 157 5.93 74.72 10.49
CA GLN A 157 7.02 74.59 9.51
C GLN A 157 7.92 75.83 9.41
N GLY A 158 8.20 76.47 10.56
CA GLY A 158 9.02 77.68 10.65
C GLY A 158 8.31 79.00 10.28
N LYS A 159 7.03 78.96 9.90
CA LYS A 159 6.20 80.17 9.74
C LYS A 159 5.63 80.57 11.11
N SER A 160 5.67 81.84 11.50
CA SER A 160 5.02 82.27 12.75
C SER A 160 3.51 82.04 12.68
N PRO A 161 2.82 81.69 13.78
CA PRO A 161 1.36 81.61 13.80
C PRO A 161 0.82 82.96 13.32
N GLN A 162 0.09 82.98 12.20
CA GLN A 162 -0.60 84.17 11.72
C GLN A 162 -1.70 84.51 12.75
N VAL A 163 -1.33 85.25 13.78
CA VAL A 163 -2.27 85.94 14.66
C VAL A 163 -2.81 87.09 13.82
N GLU A 164 -3.94 86.87 13.14
CA GLU A 164 -4.71 87.95 12.54
C GLU A 164 -5.11 88.94 13.65
N LYS A 165 -4.30 89.97 13.86
CA LYS A 165 -4.73 91.22 14.49
C LYS A 165 -5.74 91.87 13.53
N VAL A 166 -6.98 91.40 13.53
CA VAL A 166 -8.08 92.10 12.84
C VAL A 166 -8.43 93.35 13.65
N LYS A 167 -7.66 94.44 13.41
CA LYS A 167 -8.16 95.78 13.66
C LYS A 167 -9.24 96.07 12.61
N SER A 168 -10.48 96.13 13.08
CA SER A 168 -11.59 96.93 12.55
C SER A 168 -11.41 97.45 11.10
N ARG A 169 -11.94 96.73 10.12
CA ARG A 169 -12.42 97.36 8.88
C ARG A 169 -13.75 96.72 8.48
N LYS A 170 -14.70 97.60 8.15
CA LYS A 170 -16.09 97.32 7.82
C LYS A 170 -16.19 96.23 6.75
N LEU A 171 -17.17 95.35 6.91
CA LEU A 171 -17.55 94.35 5.92
C LEU A 171 -17.81 95.00 4.56
N SER A 172 -17.16 94.48 3.52
CA SER A 172 -17.71 94.43 2.17
C SER A 172 -18.00 92.96 1.84
N ARG A 173 -19.09 92.73 1.13
CA ARG A 173 -19.88 91.48 1.15
C ARG A 173 -19.47 90.47 0.07
N GLU A 174 -18.24 90.52 -0.46
CA GLU A 174 -17.84 89.69 -1.62
C GLU A 174 -16.45 89.01 -1.58
N ASP A 175 -15.69 89.03 -0.48
CA ASP A 175 -14.44 88.24 -0.38
C ASP A 175 -14.54 87.13 0.67
N ASN A 176 -15.22 86.04 0.32
CA ASN A 176 -15.34 84.80 1.11
C ASN A 176 -14.33 83.72 0.67
N LEU A 177 -13.08 84.10 0.37
CA LEU A 177 -12.02 83.14 0.07
C LEU A 177 -10.85 83.35 1.02
N VAL A 178 -10.92 82.69 2.18
CA VAL A 178 -9.74 82.46 3.03
C VAL A 178 -8.72 81.69 2.17
N PRO A 179 -7.46 82.16 2.02
CA PRO A 179 -6.44 81.38 1.33
C PRO A 179 -6.31 80.02 2.00
N PRO A 180 -6.27 78.90 1.26
CA PRO A 180 -6.11 77.59 1.86
C PRO A 180 -4.80 77.57 2.65
N VAL A 181 -4.87 77.27 3.94
CA VAL A 181 -3.69 77.06 4.77
C VAL A 181 -3.00 75.81 4.25
N SER A 182 -1.92 76.00 3.50
CA SER A 182 -1.12 74.92 2.96
C SER A 182 -0.10 74.48 4.00
N TYR A 183 -0.34 73.30 4.59
CA TYR A 183 0.61 72.57 5.42
C TYR A 183 1.16 71.39 4.64
N HIS A 184 2.44 71.03 4.84
CA HIS A 184 3.00 69.81 4.25
C HIS A 184 2.69 68.58 5.13
N PRO A 185 2.06 67.52 4.58
CA PRO A 185 1.92 66.25 5.26
C PRO A 185 3.29 65.65 5.63
N ARG A 186 3.41 65.11 6.85
CA ARG A 186 4.58 64.39 7.34
C ARG A 186 4.18 63.00 7.78
N ALA A 187 5.03 62.00 7.56
CA ALA A 187 4.87 60.68 8.15
C ALA A 187 5.24 60.70 9.65
N ALA A 188 4.48 61.45 10.44
CA ALA A 188 4.68 61.64 11.87
C ALA A 188 3.34 61.77 12.58
N PHE A 189 3.15 61.03 13.67
CA PHE A 189 1.92 61.09 14.47
C PHE A 189 2.12 61.95 15.72
N PRO A 190 1.04 62.50 16.31
CA PRO A 190 1.11 63.26 17.55
C PRO A 190 1.60 62.38 18.72
N THR A 191 2.36 62.98 19.63
CA THR A 191 2.78 62.31 20.87
C THR A 191 1.57 62.02 21.78
N ALA A 192 1.71 61.04 22.67
CA ALA A 192 0.66 60.71 23.65
C ALA A 192 0.24 61.91 24.50
N ALA A 193 1.21 62.77 24.87
CA ALA A 193 0.93 64.02 25.58
C ALA A 193 0.10 65.00 24.74
N GLN A 194 0.43 65.18 23.45
CA GLN A 194 -0.35 66.02 22.54
C GLN A 194 -1.79 65.49 22.37
N LEU A 195 -1.96 64.17 22.19
CA LEU A 195 -3.27 63.55 22.11
C LEU A 195 -4.10 63.79 23.37
N HIS A 196 -3.52 63.53 24.55
CA HIS A 196 -4.18 63.72 25.83
C HIS A 196 -4.55 65.18 26.09
N CYS A 197 -3.64 66.12 25.84
CA CYS A 197 -3.92 67.55 25.98
C CYS A 197 -5.06 68.00 25.05
N LEU A 198 -5.07 67.55 23.79
CA LEU A 198 -6.14 67.89 22.85
C LEU A 198 -7.48 67.29 23.28
N GLN A 199 -7.51 66.03 23.72
CA GLN A 199 -8.73 65.39 24.26
C GLN A 199 -9.26 66.14 25.47
N TYR A 200 -8.39 66.48 26.43
CA TYR A 200 -8.76 67.24 27.63
C TYR A 200 -9.35 68.61 27.28
N LEU A 201 -8.68 69.37 26.41
CA LEU A 201 -9.14 70.70 26.00
C LEU A 201 -10.49 70.63 25.24
N ILE A 202 -10.71 69.61 24.41
CA ILE A 202 -12.00 69.42 23.73
C ILE A 202 -13.08 69.04 24.75
N HIS A 203 -12.77 68.14 25.68
CA HIS A 203 -13.68 67.75 26.74
C HIS A 203 -14.07 68.94 27.64
N GLU A 204 -13.11 69.81 27.98
CA GLU A 204 -13.36 71.04 28.75
C GLU A 204 -14.32 71.99 28.01
N ILE A 205 -14.12 72.19 26.70
CA ILE A 205 -15.01 73.01 25.87
C ILE A 205 -16.43 72.43 25.78
N VAL A 206 -16.55 71.11 25.71
CA VAL A 206 -17.84 70.40 25.56
C VAL A 206 -18.60 70.30 26.88
N THR A 207 -17.93 70.05 28.00
CA THR A 207 -18.54 69.77 29.31
C THR A 207 -18.55 70.96 30.27
N GLY A 208 -17.89 72.07 29.90
CA GLY A 208 -17.85 73.31 30.70
C GLY A 208 -17.13 73.15 32.04
N GLY A 209 -16.22 72.17 32.16
CA GLY A 209 -15.39 71.99 33.35
C GLY A 209 -16.11 71.50 34.61
N SER A 210 -17.38 71.09 34.54
CA SER A 210 -18.13 70.58 35.70
C SER A 210 -18.32 69.05 35.66
N PRO A 211 -17.95 68.29 36.71
CA PRO A 211 -18.18 66.85 36.75
C PRO A 211 -19.67 66.58 37.06
N LYS A 212 -20.50 66.34 36.03
CA LYS A 212 -21.87 65.85 36.23
C LYS A 212 -21.92 64.33 36.24
N LYS A 213 -22.80 63.79 37.11
CA LYS A 213 -23.00 62.36 37.38
C LYS A 213 -23.35 61.57 36.11
N ALA A 214 -22.91 60.30 36.10
CA ALA A 214 -23.04 59.35 35.00
C ALA A 214 -24.49 59.23 34.47
N GLY A 215 -24.63 59.50 33.17
CA GLY A 215 -25.88 59.33 32.42
C GLY A 215 -25.85 60.13 31.12
N GLY A 216 -25.35 59.51 30.04
CA GLY A 216 -25.36 60.05 28.67
C GLY A 216 -24.22 61.01 28.34
N PHE A 217 -23.18 60.50 27.65
CA PHE A 217 -22.24 61.38 26.92
C PHE A 217 -23.07 62.13 25.86
N PHE A 218 -23.20 63.45 26.00
CA PHE A 218 -23.91 64.37 25.09
C PHE A 218 -25.45 64.50 25.20
N THR A 219 -26.08 64.26 26.36
CA THR A 219 -27.50 64.63 26.53
C THR A 219 -27.70 66.04 27.10
N ALA A 220 -28.14 66.92 26.20
CA ALA A 220 -28.72 68.27 26.34
C ALA A 220 -28.82 68.93 27.73
N SER A 221 -28.01 69.97 27.94
CA SER A 221 -28.33 71.15 28.75
C SER A 221 -27.44 72.29 28.26
N GLU A 222 -28.03 73.25 27.53
CA GLU A 222 -27.44 74.51 27.04
C GLU A 222 -25.92 74.48 26.82
N THR A 223 -25.44 73.66 25.89
CA THR A 223 -24.06 73.77 25.44
C THR A 223 -23.90 75.12 24.75
N GLU A 224 -23.00 75.93 25.29
CA GLU A 224 -22.70 77.31 24.89
C GLU A 224 -22.08 77.45 23.48
N VAL A 225 -21.98 76.34 22.74
CA VAL A 225 -21.31 76.16 21.45
C VAL A 225 -22.36 75.77 20.39
N PRO A 226 -22.33 76.33 19.17
CA PRO A 226 -23.24 75.95 18.09
C PRO A 226 -23.22 74.45 17.78
N SER A 227 -24.39 73.87 17.46
CA SER A 227 -24.56 72.44 17.19
C SER A 227 -23.75 71.89 15.99
N SER A 228 -23.33 72.75 15.05
CA SER A 228 -22.44 72.38 13.94
C SER A 228 -20.98 72.27 14.39
N GLU A 229 -20.52 73.18 15.24
CA GLU A 229 -19.16 73.22 15.77
C GLU A 229 -18.96 72.15 16.86
N LEU A 230 -19.98 71.92 17.69
CA LEU A 230 -20.01 70.78 18.63
C LEU A 230 -19.83 69.46 17.90
N ARG A 231 -20.59 69.20 16.82
CA ARG A 231 -20.44 67.98 16.02
C ARG A 231 -19.04 67.83 15.42
N GLN A 232 -18.39 68.93 15.05
CA GLN A 232 -17.01 68.90 14.55
C GLN A 232 -15.99 68.59 15.66
N LEU A 233 -16.18 69.16 16.85
CA LEU A 233 -15.37 68.87 18.05
C LEU A 233 -15.54 67.42 18.49
N GLU A 234 -16.78 66.93 18.56
CA GLU A 234 -17.13 65.54 18.88
C GLU A 234 -16.56 64.55 17.86
N SER A 235 -16.72 64.83 16.57
CA SER A 235 -16.18 63.99 15.51
C SER A 235 -14.66 63.89 15.58
N PHE A 236 -13.97 64.99 15.88
CA PHE A 236 -12.52 64.97 16.04
C PHE A 236 -12.08 64.34 17.37
N PHE A 237 -12.82 64.54 18.46
CA PHE A 237 -12.59 63.87 19.74
C PHE A 237 -12.61 62.34 19.60
N ASN A 238 -13.61 61.81 18.89
CA ASN A 238 -13.69 60.37 18.60
C ASN A 238 -12.51 59.89 17.75
N ARG A 239 -12.01 60.70 16.81
CA ARG A 239 -10.79 60.37 16.03
C ARG A 239 -9.55 60.36 16.91
N LEU A 240 -9.39 61.36 17.79
CA LEU A 240 -8.28 61.42 18.75
C LEU A 240 -8.28 60.21 19.68
N ALA A 241 -9.46 59.73 20.10
CA ALA A 241 -9.60 58.51 20.90
C ALA A 241 -9.18 57.25 20.12
N PHE A 242 -9.39 57.22 18.80
CA PHE A 242 -9.02 56.06 17.97
C PHE A 242 -7.56 56.06 17.52
N PHE A 243 -6.91 57.23 17.41
CA PHE A 243 -5.52 57.34 16.94
C PHE A 243 -4.51 56.45 17.69
N PRO A 244 -4.53 56.33 19.03
CA PRO A 244 -3.62 55.42 19.74
C PRO A 244 -3.67 53.98 19.22
N HIS A 245 -4.85 53.46 18.90
CA HIS A 245 -5.04 52.10 18.39
C HIS A 245 -4.43 51.92 16.99
N VAL A 246 -4.50 52.96 16.15
CA VAL A 246 -3.92 52.93 14.80
C VAL A 246 -2.41 53.16 14.84
N ILE A 247 -1.93 53.99 15.77
CA ILE A 247 -0.50 54.25 15.97
C ILE A 247 0.18 52.99 16.50
N ASP A 248 -0.40 52.36 17.51
CA ASP A 248 0.09 51.08 18.05
C ASP A 248 -0.55 49.90 17.30
N TYR A 249 -0.24 49.84 16.00
CA TYR A 249 -0.83 48.90 15.05
C TYR A 249 -0.70 47.44 15.52
N ARG A 250 0.51 47.05 15.94
CA ARG A 250 0.79 45.67 16.35
C ARG A 250 0.12 45.28 17.66
N ALA A 251 0.16 46.15 18.68
CA ALA A 251 -0.49 45.84 19.95
C ALA A 251 -2.01 45.76 19.79
N THR A 252 -2.59 46.66 18.99
CA THR A 252 -4.02 46.63 18.69
C THR A 252 -4.37 45.36 17.92
N LEU A 253 -3.59 45.00 16.90
CA LEU A 253 -3.82 43.78 16.13
C LEU A 253 -3.75 42.52 17.00
N ALA A 254 -2.72 42.42 17.86
CA ALA A 254 -2.58 41.32 18.79
C ALA A 254 -3.80 41.22 19.72
N HIS A 255 -4.28 42.36 20.26
CA HIS A 255 -5.44 42.38 21.14
C HIS A 255 -6.75 42.00 20.45
N VAL A 256 -7.01 42.50 19.24
CA VAL A 256 -8.28 42.22 18.53
C VAL A 256 -8.32 40.83 17.86
N THR A 257 -7.21 40.10 17.86
CA THR A 257 -7.12 38.73 17.34
C THR A 257 -6.92 37.68 18.43
N ASP A 258 -6.94 38.09 19.69
CA ASP A 258 -6.69 37.27 20.86
C ASP A 258 -7.94 36.48 21.27
N LEU A 259 -7.85 35.16 21.17
CA LEU A 259 -8.89 34.20 21.54
C LEU A 259 -8.46 33.31 22.71
N GLY A 260 -7.37 33.66 23.43
CA GLY A 260 -6.81 32.85 24.51
C GLY A 260 -7.79 32.62 25.68
N PHE A 261 -8.77 33.51 25.85
CA PHE A 261 -9.83 33.39 26.85
C PHE A 261 -10.68 32.12 26.71
N LEU A 262 -10.66 31.45 25.55
CA LEU A 262 -11.40 30.20 25.32
C LEU A 262 -10.78 28.98 26.03
N TRP A 263 -9.53 29.07 26.50
CA TRP A 263 -8.85 27.98 27.20
C TRP A 263 -8.97 28.07 28.74
N PHE A 264 -8.88 29.28 29.30
CA PHE A 264 -8.84 29.50 30.74
C PHE A 264 -10.13 29.07 31.46
N ARG A 265 -9.96 28.37 32.60
CA ARG A 265 -11.08 27.74 33.33
C ARG A 265 -10.95 27.75 34.86
N GLU A 266 -10.10 28.64 35.40
CA GLU A 266 -9.79 28.70 36.84
C GLU A 266 -11.00 28.83 37.77
N PHE A 267 -12.01 29.58 37.35
CA PHE A 267 -13.26 29.72 38.11
C PHE A 267 -13.92 28.36 38.38
N TYR A 268 -13.94 27.48 37.36
CA TYR A 268 -14.55 26.16 37.47
C TYR A 268 -13.64 25.15 38.16
N LEU A 269 -12.32 25.27 38.02
CA LEU A 269 -11.36 24.46 38.78
C LEU A 269 -11.52 24.67 40.29
N GLU A 270 -11.60 25.94 40.72
CA GLU A 270 -11.85 26.30 42.11
C GLU A 270 -13.22 25.81 42.61
N THR A 271 -14.27 26.03 41.81
CA THR A 271 -15.64 25.65 42.17
C THR A 271 -15.81 24.12 42.28
N SER A 272 -15.20 23.38 41.36
CA SER A 272 -15.27 21.91 41.31
C SER A 272 -14.23 21.22 42.20
N ARG A 273 -13.27 21.96 42.78
CA ARG A 273 -12.17 21.43 43.61
C ARG A 273 -11.35 20.34 42.92
N VAL A 274 -11.11 20.53 41.63
CA VAL A 274 -10.27 19.64 40.80
C VAL A 274 -9.02 20.39 40.37
N ILE A 275 -7.92 19.66 40.20
CA ILE A 275 -6.64 20.24 39.77
C ILE A 275 -6.72 20.66 38.30
N GLN A 276 -7.31 19.80 37.46
CA GLN A 276 -7.49 20.09 36.03
C GLN A 276 -8.66 19.27 35.47
N PHE A 277 -9.28 19.77 34.40
CA PHE A 277 -10.27 19.03 33.61
C PHE A 277 -9.61 18.20 32.51
N PRO A 278 -10.22 17.08 32.09
CA PRO A 278 -9.78 16.30 30.93
C PRO A 278 -9.77 17.13 29.63
N VAL A 279 -8.93 16.76 28.67
CA VAL A 279 -8.75 17.50 27.40
C VAL A 279 -10.01 17.50 26.53
N GLU A 280 -10.88 16.52 26.71
CA GLU A 280 -12.17 16.38 26.04
C GLU A 280 -13.18 17.46 26.50
N CYS A 281 -12.84 18.19 27.57
CA CYS A 281 -13.56 19.38 28.03
C CYS A 281 -12.86 20.70 27.62
N SER A 282 -11.72 20.60 26.93
CA SER A 282 -10.98 21.76 26.44
C SER A 282 -11.54 22.19 25.09
N LEU A 283 -12.03 23.42 25.01
CA LEU A 283 -12.69 23.91 23.81
C LEU A 283 -11.79 23.86 22.57
N PRO A 284 -10.49 24.26 22.61
CA PRO A 284 -9.60 24.13 21.45
C PRO A 284 -9.51 22.69 20.93
N TRP A 285 -9.36 21.70 21.82
CA TRP A 285 -9.28 20.29 21.45
C TRP A 285 -10.60 19.76 20.89
N MET A 286 -11.74 20.10 21.52
CA MET A 286 -13.07 19.72 21.03
C MET A 286 -13.34 20.21 19.60
N LEU A 287 -12.76 21.35 19.19
CA LEU A 287 -12.86 21.84 17.82
C LEU A 287 -12.00 21.02 16.86
N VAL A 288 -10.82 20.58 17.28
CA VAL A 288 -9.95 19.69 16.48
C VAL A 288 -10.64 18.34 16.26
N GLU A 289 -11.15 17.72 17.33
CA GLU A 289 -11.91 16.45 17.24
C GLU A 289 -13.11 16.59 16.29
N HIS A 290 -13.86 17.69 16.40
CA HIS A 290 -14.98 17.95 15.50
C HIS A 290 -14.56 18.03 14.03
N ILE A 291 -13.40 18.63 13.71
CA ILE A 291 -12.87 18.68 12.35
C ILE A 291 -12.51 17.27 11.86
N MET A 292 -11.94 16.44 12.72
CA MET A 292 -11.52 15.07 12.39
C MET A 292 -12.69 14.13 12.13
N ASP A 293 -13.78 14.27 12.87
CA ASP A 293 -14.98 13.44 12.74
C ASP A 293 -15.95 13.95 11.66
N SER A 294 -15.73 15.17 11.18
CA SER A 294 -16.60 15.80 10.20
C SER A 294 -16.56 15.10 8.83
N SER A 295 -17.73 14.99 8.20
CA SER A 295 -17.87 14.61 6.79
C SER A 295 -17.63 15.77 5.82
N ASP A 296 -17.52 17.01 6.33
CA ASP A 296 -17.27 18.21 5.53
C ASP A 296 -15.79 18.29 5.12
N ILE A 297 -15.54 18.06 3.84
CA ILE A 297 -14.20 18.07 3.24
C ILE A 297 -13.51 19.43 3.42
N GLY A 298 -14.26 20.54 3.48
CA GLY A 298 -13.69 21.88 3.60
C GLY A 298 -13.09 22.18 4.98
N LEU A 299 -13.58 21.53 6.03
CA LEU A 299 -13.10 21.78 7.40
C LEU A 299 -11.73 21.18 7.68
N LEU A 300 -11.36 20.12 6.97
CA LEU A 300 -10.09 19.42 7.17
C LEU A 300 -8.87 20.34 6.96
N GLU A 301 -8.96 21.31 6.05
CA GLU A 301 -7.90 22.31 5.81
C GLU A 301 -7.69 23.25 7.01
N SER A 302 -8.68 23.32 7.91
CA SER A 302 -8.70 24.18 9.10
C SER A 302 -8.25 23.49 10.38
N ILE A 303 -7.81 22.22 10.32
CA ILE A 303 -7.51 21.38 11.50
C ILE A 303 -6.49 21.98 12.48
N LEU A 304 -5.58 22.83 12.00
CA LEU A 304 -4.58 23.50 12.82
C LEU A 304 -5.03 24.83 13.40
N LEU A 305 -6.13 25.41 12.91
CA LEU A 305 -6.59 26.74 13.38
C LEU A 305 -6.92 26.77 14.87
N PRO A 306 -7.56 25.75 15.47
CA PRO A 306 -7.81 25.77 16.91
C PRO A 306 -6.54 25.82 17.76
N PHE A 307 -5.40 25.35 17.25
CA PHE A 307 -4.13 25.40 17.99
C PHE A 307 -3.61 26.82 18.19
N ASP A 308 -4.06 27.79 17.38
CA ASP A 308 -3.73 29.20 17.62
C ASP A 308 -4.38 29.76 18.89
N ILE A 309 -5.44 29.14 19.41
CA ILE A 309 -6.01 29.50 20.72
C ILE A 309 -4.98 29.22 21.83
N TYR A 310 -4.22 28.13 21.73
CA TYR A 310 -3.15 27.84 22.69
C TYR A 310 -2.00 28.85 22.58
N ASN A 311 -1.66 29.29 21.37
CA ASN A 311 -0.67 30.36 21.17
C ASN A 311 -1.11 31.66 21.88
N ASP A 312 -2.38 32.03 21.74
CA ASP A 312 -2.94 33.21 22.39
C ASP A 312 -2.97 33.06 23.92
N ALA A 313 -3.46 31.91 24.42
CA ALA A 313 -3.53 31.63 25.84
C ALA A 313 -2.14 31.63 26.49
N ALA A 314 -1.14 31.09 25.80
CA ALA A 314 0.24 31.11 26.26
C ALA A 314 0.81 32.54 26.31
N ASP A 315 0.53 33.37 25.31
CA ASP A 315 0.95 34.77 25.30
C ASP A 315 0.30 35.55 26.47
N GLN A 316 -1.00 35.35 26.69
CA GLN A 316 -1.72 35.92 27.83
C GLN A 316 -1.14 35.44 29.17
N ALA A 317 -0.88 34.15 29.34
CA ALA A 317 -0.32 33.57 30.56
C ALA A 317 1.04 34.19 30.90
N LEU A 318 1.93 34.36 29.91
CA LEU A 318 3.29 34.85 30.11
C LEU A 318 3.37 36.38 30.20
N ARG A 319 2.71 37.12 29.31
CA ARG A 319 2.87 38.59 29.19
C ARG A 319 1.86 39.37 30.01
N VAL A 320 0.62 38.88 30.12
CA VAL A 320 -0.48 39.58 30.80
C VAL A 320 -0.60 39.11 32.25
N LEU A 321 -0.88 37.82 32.45
CA LEU A 321 -1.10 37.23 33.78
C LEU A 321 0.21 37.02 34.55
N LYS A 322 1.32 36.83 33.82
CA LYS A 322 2.67 36.57 34.35
C LYS A 322 2.70 35.38 35.31
N GLN A 323 1.94 34.34 34.97
CA GLN A 323 1.85 33.10 35.74
C GLN A 323 2.49 31.96 34.96
N ARG A 324 3.53 31.36 35.55
CA ARG A 324 4.25 30.26 34.93
C ARG A 324 3.42 28.97 34.88
N PHE A 325 2.73 28.63 35.97
CA PHE A 325 1.99 27.36 36.05
C PHE A 325 0.91 27.26 34.96
N LEU A 326 0.24 28.37 34.61
CA LEU A 326 -0.71 28.40 33.50
C LEU A 326 -0.05 28.06 32.16
N TYR A 327 1.16 28.56 31.91
CA TYR A 327 1.91 28.20 30.71
C TYR A 327 2.33 26.72 30.73
N ASP A 328 2.81 26.22 31.88
CA ASP A 328 3.21 24.81 32.04
C ASP A 328 2.01 23.87 31.76
N GLU A 329 0.79 24.24 32.18
CA GLU A 329 -0.44 23.50 31.88
C GLU A 329 -0.85 23.59 30.40
N ILE A 330 -0.76 24.77 29.78
CA ILE A 330 -1.01 24.94 28.34
C ILE A 330 -0.03 24.11 27.52
N GLU A 331 1.25 24.13 27.88
CA GLU A 331 2.30 23.36 27.20
C GLU A 331 2.03 21.86 27.29
N ALA A 332 1.70 21.36 28.48
CA ALA A 332 1.37 19.94 28.68
C ALA A 332 0.11 19.51 27.90
N GLU A 333 -0.92 20.36 27.83
CA GLU A 333 -2.13 20.07 27.06
C GLU A 333 -1.85 20.06 25.55
N VAL A 334 -1.09 21.04 25.04
CA VAL A 334 -0.69 21.09 23.63
C VAL A 334 0.14 19.87 23.23
N ASP A 335 1.09 19.45 24.05
CA ASP A 335 1.93 18.28 23.75
C ASP A 335 1.06 17.02 23.62
N LEU A 336 0.12 16.79 24.55
CA LEU A 336 -0.82 15.66 24.48
C LEU A 336 -1.75 15.73 23.26
N CYS A 337 -2.42 16.87 23.07
CA CYS A 337 -3.38 17.05 21.98
C CYS A 337 -2.71 17.00 20.61
N PHE A 338 -1.50 17.52 20.47
CA PHE A 338 -0.78 17.49 19.20
C PHE A 338 -0.29 16.07 18.86
N ASP A 339 0.18 15.29 19.84
CA ASP A 339 0.52 13.88 19.65
C ASP A 339 -0.73 13.05 19.25
N GLN A 340 -1.87 13.28 19.91
CA GLN A 340 -3.14 12.66 19.56
C GLN A 340 -3.58 13.03 18.14
N LEU A 341 -3.51 14.32 17.76
CA LEU A 341 -3.81 14.79 16.42
C LEU A 341 -2.96 14.05 15.38
N VAL A 342 -1.63 14.02 15.54
CA VAL A 342 -0.73 13.40 14.57
C VAL A 342 -1.02 11.91 14.43
N SER A 343 -1.28 11.21 15.55
CA SER A 343 -1.62 9.78 15.51
C SER A 343 -2.93 9.56 14.76
N GLN A 344 -4.02 10.15 15.23
CA GLN A 344 -5.35 9.91 14.69
C GLN A 344 -5.48 10.40 13.23
N LEU A 345 -4.87 11.53 12.88
CA LEU A 345 -4.86 12.04 11.52
C LEU A 345 -4.12 11.09 10.58
N SER A 346 -2.97 10.57 11.00
CA SER A 346 -2.21 9.60 10.19
C SER A 346 -2.98 8.29 10.00
N ASP A 347 -3.66 7.81 11.03
CA ASP A 347 -4.48 6.61 10.98
C ASP A 347 -5.69 6.83 10.03
N GLN A 348 -6.38 7.97 10.11
CA GLN A 348 -7.45 8.34 9.18
C GLN A 348 -6.96 8.48 7.72
N ILE A 349 -5.77 9.05 7.50
CA ILE A 349 -5.14 9.14 6.18
C ILE A 349 -4.89 7.72 5.65
N PHE A 350 -4.24 6.87 6.44
CA PHE A 350 -3.96 5.49 6.05
C PHE A 350 -5.23 4.72 5.70
N ILE A 351 -6.25 4.74 6.56
CA ILE A 351 -7.54 4.10 6.35
C ILE A 351 -8.22 4.60 5.07
N HIS A 352 -8.22 5.92 4.84
CA HIS A 352 -8.84 6.51 3.66
C HIS A 352 -8.18 6.02 2.37
N TYR A 353 -6.86 6.11 2.27
CA TYR A 353 -6.14 5.67 1.07
C TYR A 353 -6.15 4.15 0.90
N LYS A 354 -6.16 3.38 2.00
CA LYS A 354 -6.32 1.91 1.98
C LYS A 354 -7.67 1.49 1.40
N SER A 355 -8.74 2.14 1.88
CA SER A 355 -10.10 1.92 1.39
C SER A 355 -10.21 2.31 -0.09
N ARG A 356 -9.60 3.44 -0.49
CA ARG A 356 -9.57 3.89 -1.88
C ARG A 356 -8.81 2.93 -2.79
N ALA A 357 -7.69 2.38 -2.33
CA ALA A 357 -6.94 1.35 -3.05
C ALA A 357 -7.76 0.06 -3.21
N ALA A 358 -8.38 -0.42 -2.13
CA ALA A 358 -9.21 -1.62 -2.16
C ALA A 358 -10.43 -1.47 -3.07
N SER A 359 -11.10 -0.31 -3.04
CA SER A 359 -12.21 0.05 -3.92
C SER A 359 -11.78 0.05 -5.40
N LYS A 360 -10.64 0.69 -5.73
CA LYS A 360 -10.07 0.69 -7.09
C LYS A 360 -9.73 -0.69 -7.63
N MET A 361 -9.41 -1.65 -6.75
CA MET A 361 -9.01 -2.99 -7.15
C MET A 361 -10.20 -3.93 -7.40
N LEU A 362 -11.41 -3.60 -6.96
CA LEU A 362 -12.59 -4.42 -7.23
C LEU A 362 -12.86 -4.53 -8.73
N ASP A 363 -13.19 -5.73 -9.19
CA ASP A 363 -13.48 -5.97 -10.61
C ASP A 363 -14.76 -5.24 -11.01
N MET A 364 -14.74 -4.59 -12.17
CA MET A 364 -15.89 -3.92 -12.75
C MET A 364 -17.05 -4.91 -13.01
N SER A 365 -16.74 -6.16 -13.32
CA SER A 365 -17.76 -7.21 -13.52
C SER A 365 -18.50 -7.53 -12.21
N PHE A 366 -17.77 -7.60 -11.10
CA PHE A 366 -18.34 -7.78 -9.76
C PHE A 366 -19.19 -6.57 -9.37
N MET A 367 -18.68 -5.36 -9.56
CA MET A 367 -19.40 -4.12 -9.26
C MET A 367 -20.72 -4.01 -10.05
N ALA A 368 -20.73 -4.43 -11.32
CA ALA A 368 -21.93 -4.48 -12.15
C ALA A 368 -22.96 -5.52 -11.67
N ALA A 369 -22.52 -6.63 -11.07
CA ALA A 369 -23.41 -7.67 -10.57
C ALA A 369 -24.11 -7.29 -9.24
N VAL A 370 -23.45 -6.51 -8.38
CA VAL A 370 -23.97 -6.17 -7.04
C VAL A 370 -25.02 -5.05 -7.08
N ASN A 371 -25.08 -4.23 -8.14
CA ASN A 371 -26.04 -3.13 -8.32
C ASN A 371 -26.07 -2.07 -7.18
N ASP A 372 -25.01 -2.00 -6.37
CA ASP A 372 -24.85 -1.04 -5.28
C ASP A 372 -23.42 -0.45 -5.32
N HIS A 373 -23.21 0.48 -6.26
CA HIS A 373 -21.91 1.13 -6.44
C HIS A 373 -21.56 2.06 -5.28
N GLU A 374 -22.56 2.62 -4.59
CA GLU A 374 -22.35 3.58 -3.51
C GLU A 374 -21.74 2.89 -2.27
N LYS A 375 -22.15 1.64 -1.97
CA LYS A 375 -21.61 0.86 -0.84
C LYS A 375 -20.08 0.72 -0.87
N TYR A 376 -19.49 0.50 -2.04
CA TYR A 376 -18.03 0.28 -2.17
C TYR A 376 -17.27 1.50 -2.69
N TYR A 377 -17.95 2.62 -2.90
CA TYR A 377 -17.33 3.85 -3.38
C TYR A 377 -16.78 4.68 -2.21
N VAL A 378 -15.51 5.04 -2.29
CA VAL A 378 -14.84 5.86 -1.27
C VAL A 378 -14.74 7.30 -1.77
N LEU A 379 -15.47 8.22 -1.13
CA LEU A 379 -15.47 9.64 -1.46
C LEU A 379 -14.06 10.24 -1.24
N PRO A 380 -13.44 10.89 -2.24
CA PRO A 380 -12.11 11.49 -2.08
C PRO A 380 -12.07 12.59 -1.01
N LYS A 381 -11.10 12.51 -0.09
CA LYS A 381 -10.78 13.57 0.89
C LYS A 381 -9.57 14.40 0.42
N ARG A 382 -9.44 15.64 0.91
CA ARG A 382 -8.37 16.59 0.53
C ARG A 382 -7.27 16.67 1.59
N TYR A 383 -6.38 15.69 1.63
CA TYR A 383 -5.21 15.70 2.53
C TYR A 383 -4.00 16.47 1.95
N ASP A 384 -4.02 16.79 0.66
CA ASP A 384 -2.91 17.41 -0.10
C ASP A 384 -2.33 18.66 0.57
N HIS A 385 -3.20 19.50 1.12
CA HIS A 385 -2.78 20.72 1.80
C HIS A 385 -1.97 20.40 3.06
N LEU A 386 -2.37 19.40 3.84
CA LEU A 386 -1.70 19.00 5.09
C LEU A 386 -0.29 18.44 4.82
N PHE A 387 -0.11 17.68 3.73
CA PHE A 387 1.19 17.15 3.32
C PHE A 387 2.20 18.24 2.90
N ARG A 388 1.72 19.46 2.60
CA ARG A 388 2.57 20.61 2.24
C ARG A 388 2.99 21.45 3.45
N ILE A 389 2.39 21.24 4.62
CA ILE A 389 2.65 22.03 5.82
C ILE A 389 3.98 21.59 6.46
N ARG A 390 5.02 22.41 6.26
CA ARG A 390 6.38 22.16 6.79
C ARG A 390 6.72 22.91 8.07
N ARG A 391 5.95 23.95 8.39
CA ARG A 391 6.25 24.86 9.50
C ARG A 391 4.96 25.36 10.14
N VAL A 392 4.57 24.71 11.22
CA VAL A 392 3.51 25.16 12.12
C VAL A 392 4.16 25.84 13.32
N LYS A 393 3.77 27.09 13.61
CA LYS A 393 4.24 27.80 14.80
C LYS A 393 3.32 27.47 15.97
N MET A 394 3.83 26.78 16.98
CA MET A 394 3.09 26.44 18.20
C MET A 394 3.97 26.66 19.42
N LEU A 395 3.50 27.47 20.36
CA LEU A 395 4.21 27.81 21.60
C LEU A 395 5.67 28.25 21.38
N GLY A 396 5.93 28.94 20.26
CA GLY A 396 7.28 29.40 19.86
C GLY A 396 8.13 28.35 19.13
N ARG A 397 7.68 27.10 19.03
CA ARG A 397 8.33 26.01 18.29
C ARG A 397 7.92 26.04 16.81
N ASN A 398 8.77 25.52 15.92
CA ASN A 398 8.43 25.28 14.51
C ASN A 398 8.31 23.77 14.28
N VAL A 399 7.09 23.29 14.03
CA VAL A 399 6.80 21.87 13.85
C VAL A 399 6.60 21.54 12.37
N ASP A 400 7.26 20.49 11.87
CA ASP A 400 7.05 19.97 10.52
C ASP A 400 6.01 18.85 10.56
N LEU A 401 4.74 19.22 10.31
CA LEU A 401 3.62 18.28 10.33
C LEU A 401 3.79 17.17 9.30
N ALA A 402 4.25 17.51 8.08
CA ALA A 402 4.50 16.52 7.05
C ALA A 402 5.57 15.50 7.47
N HIS A 403 6.63 15.94 8.15
CA HIS A 403 7.63 15.02 8.70
C HIS A 403 7.04 14.02 9.69
N LEU A 404 6.19 14.49 10.62
CA LEU A 404 5.56 13.67 11.65
C LEU A 404 4.55 12.67 11.05
N ILE A 405 3.72 13.12 10.11
CA ILE A 405 2.80 12.24 9.36
C ILE A 405 3.60 11.16 8.62
N ARG A 406 4.68 11.54 7.91
CA ARG A 406 5.54 10.57 7.23
C ARG A 406 6.11 9.52 8.19
N GLN A 407 6.63 9.95 9.33
CA GLN A 407 7.20 9.04 10.33
C GLN A 407 6.15 8.03 10.81
N ARG A 408 4.92 8.50 11.08
CA ARG A 408 3.83 7.65 11.52
C ARG A 408 3.36 6.70 10.41
N LEU A 409 3.20 7.17 9.18
CA LEU A 409 2.83 6.33 8.04
C LEU A 409 3.87 5.24 7.78
N ASN A 410 5.17 5.58 7.79
CA ASN A 410 6.27 4.61 7.68
C ASN A 410 6.17 3.48 8.71
N LYS A 411 5.72 3.80 9.94
CA LYS A 411 5.48 2.82 11.00
C LYS A 411 4.24 1.97 10.72
N VAL A 412 3.11 2.59 10.40
CA VAL A 412 1.84 1.89 10.14
C VAL A 412 1.94 0.93 8.94
N PHE A 413 2.65 1.29 7.87
CA PHE A 413 2.88 0.38 6.74
C PHE A 413 3.65 -0.89 7.15
N ARG A 414 4.65 -0.75 8.02
CA ARG A 414 5.43 -1.89 8.55
C ARG A 414 4.60 -2.76 9.48
N GLU A 415 3.87 -2.14 10.41
CA GLU A 415 2.93 -2.83 11.30
C GLU A 415 1.85 -3.58 10.50
N ASN A 416 1.33 -2.98 9.42
CA ASN A 416 0.35 -3.64 8.59
C ASN A 416 0.94 -4.82 7.80
N LEU A 417 2.14 -4.69 7.23
CA LEU A 417 2.84 -5.81 6.58
C LEU A 417 3.10 -6.96 7.55
N ASP A 418 3.56 -6.65 8.76
CA ASP A 418 3.85 -7.65 9.81
C ASP A 418 2.57 -8.41 10.20
N PHE A 419 1.48 -7.68 10.44
CA PHE A 419 0.15 -8.25 10.68
C PHE A 419 -0.32 -9.18 9.54
N LEU A 420 -0.11 -8.79 8.27
CA LEU A 420 -0.50 -9.61 7.13
C LEU A 420 0.27 -10.93 7.08
N PHE A 421 1.55 -10.93 7.48
CA PHE A 421 2.35 -12.14 7.55
C PHE A 421 1.99 -13.01 8.76
N ASP A 422 1.78 -12.42 9.93
CA ASP A 422 1.25 -13.14 11.11
C ASP A 422 -0.07 -13.85 10.78
N ARG A 423 -0.96 -13.16 10.04
CA ARG A 423 -2.23 -13.72 9.58
C ARG A 423 -2.01 -14.89 8.63
N PHE A 424 -1.13 -14.77 7.65
CA PHE A 424 -0.81 -15.86 6.72
C PHE A 424 -0.21 -17.07 7.45
N GLU A 425 0.66 -16.85 8.43
CA GLU A 425 1.26 -17.89 9.26
C GLU A 425 0.24 -18.68 10.09
N SER A 426 -0.90 -18.06 10.41
CA SER A 426 -2.03 -18.71 11.09
C SER A 426 -2.95 -19.53 10.19
N GLN A 427 -2.78 -19.46 8.86
CA GLN A 427 -3.67 -20.05 7.86
C GLN A 427 -2.98 -21.17 7.06
N ASP A 428 -3.75 -21.84 6.18
CA ASP A 428 -3.17 -22.84 5.26
C ASP A 428 -2.65 -22.19 3.97
N LEU A 429 -1.89 -22.96 3.19
CA LEU A 429 -1.23 -22.48 1.98
C LEU A 429 -2.20 -21.91 0.92
N CYS A 430 -3.49 -22.28 0.93
CA CYS A 430 -4.47 -21.76 -0.04
C CYS A 430 -4.72 -20.25 0.16
N SER A 431 -4.50 -19.73 1.37
CA SER A 431 -4.64 -18.30 1.69
C SER A 431 -3.59 -17.40 1.02
N VAL A 432 -2.58 -17.96 0.34
CA VAL A 432 -1.52 -17.18 -0.33
C VAL A 432 -2.07 -16.18 -1.37
N VAL A 433 -3.21 -16.50 -2.00
CA VAL A 433 -3.89 -15.60 -2.95
C VAL A 433 -4.51 -14.40 -2.23
N ASP A 434 -5.10 -14.61 -1.06
CA ASP A 434 -5.64 -13.54 -0.21
C ASP A 434 -4.50 -12.65 0.31
N LEU A 435 -3.40 -13.26 0.76
CA LEU A 435 -2.19 -12.52 1.16
C LEU A 435 -1.65 -11.66 0.00
N GLN A 436 -1.51 -12.22 -1.20
CA GLN A 436 -1.08 -11.47 -2.38
C GLN A 436 -1.99 -10.25 -2.60
N ARG A 437 -3.30 -10.45 -2.51
CA ARG A 437 -4.28 -9.39 -2.73
C ARG A 437 -4.16 -8.28 -1.68
N LEU A 438 -4.03 -8.63 -0.40
CA LEU A 438 -3.84 -7.68 0.70
C LEU A 438 -2.54 -6.86 0.54
N VAL A 439 -1.45 -7.52 0.16
CA VAL A 439 -0.15 -6.87 -0.12
C VAL A 439 -0.23 -5.95 -1.34
N GLU A 440 -0.96 -6.32 -2.38
CA GLU A 440 -1.18 -5.46 -3.55
C GLU A 440 -2.01 -4.22 -3.20
N VAL A 441 -3.07 -4.36 -2.41
CA VAL A 441 -3.85 -3.21 -1.93
C VAL A 441 -2.96 -2.29 -1.09
N LEU A 442 -2.11 -2.86 -0.23
CA LEU A 442 -1.17 -2.06 0.57
C LEU A 442 -0.12 -1.36 -0.31
N ARG A 443 0.38 -2.02 -1.36
CA ARG A 443 1.27 -1.41 -2.35
C ARG A 443 0.59 -0.25 -3.08
N LEU A 444 -0.63 -0.43 -3.55
CA LEU A 444 -1.40 0.65 -4.21
C LEU A 444 -1.70 1.79 -3.22
N THR A 445 -1.92 1.49 -1.95
CA THR A 445 -2.08 2.50 -0.89
C THR A 445 -0.81 3.33 -0.74
N HIS A 446 0.36 2.67 -0.74
CA HIS A 446 1.66 3.32 -0.71
C HIS A 446 1.87 4.22 -1.94
N GLU A 447 1.52 3.74 -3.14
CA GLU A 447 1.61 4.51 -4.38
C GLU A 447 0.75 5.79 -4.32
N LEU A 448 -0.51 5.67 -3.93
CA LEU A 448 -1.43 6.82 -3.85
C LEU A 448 -0.99 7.87 -2.82
N ILE A 449 -0.39 7.45 -1.71
CA ILE A 449 0.12 8.39 -0.71
C ILE A 449 1.46 9.00 -1.17
N SER A 450 2.31 8.20 -1.81
CA SER A 450 3.63 8.62 -2.31
C SER A 450 3.57 9.69 -3.38
N GLU A 451 2.43 9.84 -4.07
CA GLU A 451 2.14 10.99 -4.95
C GLU A 451 2.21 12.35 -4.22
N HIS A 452 1.93 12.37 -2.91
CA HIS A 452 1.79 13.60 -2.14
C HIS A 452 2.89 13.79 -1.07
N ILE A 453 3.40 12.70 -0.50
CA ILE A 453 4.39 12.72 0.57
C ILE A 453 5.45 11.64 0.37
N ALA A 454 6.73 12.01 0.52
CA ALA A 454 7.84 11.08 0.32
C ALA A 454 7.96 10.09 1.48
N ILE A 455 7.46 8.87 1.30
CA ILE A 455 7.54 7.73 2.25
C ILE A 455 8.68 6.80 1.80
N ASP A 456 9.20 5.95 2.70
CA ASP A 456 10.23 4.98 2.31
C ASP A 456 9.72 4.09 1.16
N PRO A 457 10.57 3.66 0.21
CA PRO A 457 10.15 2.79 -0.88
C PRO A 457 9.49 1.49 -0.37
N PHE A 458 8.33 1.13 -0.94
CA PHE A 458 7.58 -0.06 -0.53
C PHE A 458 8.41 -1.35 -0.56
N ASN A 459 9.26 -1.51 -1.58
CA ASN A 459 10.13 -2.69 -1.71
C ASN A 459 11.12 -2.83 -0.54
N LEU A 460 11.57 -1.71 0.04
CA LEU A 460 12.45 -1.75 1.22
C LEU A 460 11.66 -2.17 2.46
N MET A 461 10.45 -1.63 2.65
CA MET A 461 9.57 -2.04 3.75
C MET A 461 9.20 -3.53 3.66
N MET A 462 8.81 -3.99 2.48
CA MET A 462 8.51 -5.39 2.20
C MET A 462 9.73 -6.27 2.48
N GLY A 463 10.91 -5.85 2.03
CA GLY A 463 12.15 -6.58 2.25
C GLY A 463 12.53 -6.68 3.73
N GLU A 464 12.30 -5.61 4.51
CA GLU A 464 12.56 -5.53 5.94
C GLU A 464 11.72 -6.55 6.70
N ILE A 465 10.39 -6.50 6.51
CA ILE A 465 9.44 -7.36 7.21
C ILE A 465 9.52 -8.82 6.71
N SER A 466 9.89 -9.03 5.44
CA SER A 466 10.11 -10.39 4.90
C SER A 466 11.48 -10.97 5.28
N GLU A 467 12.33 -10.21 5.98
CA GLU A 467 13.69 -10.60 6.39
C GLU A 467 14.64 -10.91 5.20
N THR A 468 14.45 -10.20 4.09
CA THR A 468 15.19 -10.41 2.83
C THR A 468 16.18 -9.30 2.50
N ILE A 469 16.41 -8.31 3.38
CA ILE A 469 17.38 -7.23 3.09
C ILE A 469 18.82 -7.75 3.13
N SER A 470 19.13 -8.62 4.10
CA SER A 470 20.50 -9.10 4.33
C SER A 470 21.07 -9.80 3.10
N LEU A 471 22.25 -9.37 2.63
CA LEU A 471 22.94 -9.93 1.45
C LEU A 471 23.20 -11.44 1.54
N VAL A 472 23.23 -12.00 2.76
CA VAL A 472 23.46 -13.42 3.02
C VAL A 472 22.18 -14.22 3.27
N SER A 473 21.04 -13.54 3.44
CA SER A 473 19.74 -14.19 3.65
C SER A 473 19.01 -14.38 2.33
N PHE A 474 18.88 -15.64 1.92
CA PHE A 474 18.01 -16.07 0.82
C PHE A 474 16.73 -16.76 1.32
N SER A 475 16.66 -17.05 2.63
CA SER A 475 15.50 -17.63 3.30
C SER A 475 14.65 -16.52 3.92
N GLY A 476 13.72 -15.95 3.15
CA GLY A 476 12.74 -15.00 3.69
C GLY A 476 11.73 -15.68 4.61
N ARG A 477 11.09 -14.89 5.49
CA ARG A 477 10.00 -15.32 6.39
C ARG A 477 8.89 -16.05 5.64
N LEU A 478 8.39 -15.46 4.54
CA LEU A 478 7.38 -16.05 3.68
C LEU A 478 7.83 -17.36 3.01
N ALA A 479 9.07 -17.42 2.50
CA ALA A 479 9.58 -18.62 1.84
C ALA A 479 9.70 -19.79 2.82
N SER A 480 10.16 -19.50 4.04
CA SER A 480 10.25 -20.47 5.13
C SER A 480 8.87 -20.97 5.56
N GLN A 481 7.88 -20.07 5.66
CA GLN A 481 6.51 -20.44 5.97
C GLN A 481 5.86 -21.31 4.87
N VAL A 482 6.07 -20.96 3.60
CA VAL A 482 5.60 -21.78 2.46
C VAL A 482 6.22 -23.18 2.52
N LEU A 483 7.53 -23.30 2.74
CA LEU A 483 8.19 -24.60 2.91
C LEU A 483 7.59 -25.41 4.06
N LEU A 484 7.34 -24.76 5.20
CA LEU A 484 6.79 -25.39 6.39
C LEU A 484 5.37 -25.92 6.17
N GLU A 485 4.47 -25.12 5.56
CA GLU A 485 3.13 -25.57 5.20
C GLU A 485 3.16 -26.66 4.13
N LEU A 486 4.10 -26.59 3.17
CA LEU A 486 4.27 -27.63 2.15
C LEU A 486 4.60 -28.99 2.77
N GLN A 487 5.56 -29.02 3.70
CA GLN A 487 6.04 -30.25 4.35
C GLN A 487 5.04 -30.81 5.38
N ASN A 488 4.41 -29.95 6.19
CA ASN A 488 3.63 -30.39 7.34
C ASN A 488 2.14 -30.60 7.03
N ASP A 489 1.57 -29.85 6.09
CA ASP A 489 0.14 -29.94 5.74
C ASP A 489 -0.09 -30.33 4.27
N PHE A 490 0.50 -29.59 3.32
CA PHE A 490 0.14 -29.69 1.92
C PHE A 490 0.41 -31.08 1.31
N PHE A 491 1.67 -31.51 1.23
CA PHE A 491 2.01 -32.80 0.63
C PHE A 491 1.34 -33.98 1.36
N PRO A 492 1.25 -33.99 2.71
CA PRO A 492 0.59 -35.08 3.40
C PRO A 492 -0.93 -35.14 3.20
N ASN A 493 -1.63 -34.01 3.18
CA ASN A 493 -3.09 -33.95 3.35
C ASN A 493 -3.86 -33.52 2.10
N PHE A 494 -3.22 -32.98 1.06
CA PHE A 494 -3.88 -32.63 -0.19
C PHE A 494 -3.84 -33.79 -1.20
N MET A 495 -4.85 -33.85 -2.08
CA MET A 495 -5.00 -34.85 -3.12
C MET A 495 -4.90 -34.17 -4.48
N LEU A 496 -4.02 -34.68 -5.33
CA LEU A 496 -3.89 -34.21 -6.70
C LEU A 496 -5.01 -34.78 -7.57
N CYS A 497 -5.65 -33.90 -8.35
CA CYS A 497 -6.47 -34.27 -9.50
C CYS A 497 -5.76 -33.78 -10.77
N THR A 498 -5.24 -34.72 -11.55
CA THR A 498 -4.45 -34.40 -12.75
C THR A 498 -5.32 -33.74 -13.83
N THR A 499 -6.58 -34.18 -13.96
CA THR A 499 -7.52 -33.65 -14.96
C THR A 499 -7.83 -32.17 -14.77
N THR A 500 -8.01 -31.72 -13.52
CA THR A 500 -8.28 -30.31 -13.22
C THR A 500 -7.02 -29.51 -12.91
N GLN A 501 -5.86 -30.18 -12.81
CA GLN A 501 -4.59 -29.62 -12.37
C GLN A 501 -4.69 -28.89 -11.02
N ARG A 502 -5.47 -29.46 -10.09
CA ARG A 502 -5.73 -28.87 -8.77
C ARG A 502 -5.44 -29.88 -7.67
N PHE A 503 -4.94 -29.37 -6.56
CA PHE A 503 -4.90 -30.07 -5.29
C PHE A 503 -6.13 -29.70 -4.46
N VAL A 504 -6.79 -30.70 -3.88
CA VAL A 504 -7.95 -30.53 -3.00
C VAL A 504 -7.66 -31.22 -1.67
N ARG A 505 -8.03 -30.61 -0.55
CA ARG A 505 -7.82 -31.21 0.77
C ARG A 505 -8.55 -32.55 0.87
N SER A 506 -7.89 -33.57 1.41
CA SER A 506 -8.52 -34.87 1.68
C SER A 506 -9.69 -34.70 2.65
N SER A 507 -10.76 -35.47 2.44
CA SER A 507 -11.89 -35.55 3.36
C SER A 507 -11.51 -36.20 4.70
N LYS A 508 -10.37 -36.89 4.76
CA LYS A 508 -9.88 -37.55 5.97
C LYS A 508 -9.16 -36.55 6.88
N PRO A 509 -9.33 -36.67 8.21
CA PRO A 509 -8.59 -35.84 9.14
C PRO A 509 -7.08 -36.13 9.03
N PRO A 510 -6.23 -35.11 9.20
CA PRO A 510 -4.79 -35.26 9.11
C PRO A 510 -4.29 -36.22 10.20
N LYS A 511 -3.39 -37.15 9.84
CA LYS A 511 -2.80 -38.12 10.79
C LYS A 511 -2.09 -37.43 11.97
N ARG A 512 -1.52 -36.25 11.72
CA ARG A 512 -0.84 -35.43 12.72
C ARG A 512 -1.59 -34.11 12.85
N PRO A 513 -1.86 -33.62 14.07
CA PRO A 513 -2.48 -32.33 14.25
C PRO A 513 -1.55 -31.24 13.72
N ILE A 514 -2.09 -30.41 12.82
CA ILE A 514 -1.38 -29.26 12.26
C ILE A 514 -1.41 -28.16 13.32
N LYS A 515 -0.26 -27.82 13.89
CA LYS A 515 -0.15 -26.75 14.88
C LYS A 515 0.10 -25.43 14.14
N ARG A 516 -0.86 -24.51 14.22
CA ARG A 516 -0.74 -23.14 13.70
C ARG A 516 -0.77 -22.14 14.85
N PRO A 517 -0.11 -20.97 14.71
CA PRO A 517 -0.30 -19.87 15.64
C PRO A 517 -1.77 -19.41 15.64
N SER A 518 -2.18 -18.74 16.72
CA SER A 518 -3.49 -18.10 16.77
C SER A 518 -3.56 -16.95 15.77
N SER A 519 -4.67 -16.84 15.02
CA SER A 519 -4.89 -15.70 14.13
C SER A 519 -4.85 -14.40 14.94
N PRO A 520 -4.10 -13.38 14.48
CA PRO A 520 -4.14 -12.06 15.09
C PRO A 520 -5.54 -11.45 14.96
N PHE A 521 -5.89 -10.54 15.87
CA PHE A 521 -7.12 -9.76 15.78
C PHE A 521 -7.05 -8.84 14.55
N ALA A 522 -8.04 -8.95 13.67
CA ALA A 522 -8.07 -8.22 12.41
C ALA A 522 -8.89 -6.94 12.53
N GLU A 523 -8.20 -5.81 12.68
CA GLU A 523 -8.85 -4.51 12.53
C GLU A 523 -9.25 -4.28 11.06
N PRO A 524 -10.46 -3.77 10.75
CA PRO A 524 -10.87 -3.57 9.37
C PRO A 524 -9.91 -2.70 8.54
N SER A 525 -9.28 -1.72 9.18
CA SER A 525 -8.27 -0.82 8.61
C SER A 525 -7.03 -1.55 8.08
N PHE A 526 -6.65 -2.66 8.72
CA PHE A 526 -5.47 -3.47 8.40
C PHE A 526 -5.74 -4.52 7.31
N LEU A 527 -7.00 -4.72 6.91
CA LEU A 527 -7.40 -5.58 5.79
C LEU A 527 -7.62 -4.75 4.52
N PHE A 528 -8.88 -4.47 4.15
CA PHE A 528 -9.26 -3.71 2.97
C PHE A 528 -9.78 -2.30 3.30
N GLY A 529 -9.58 -1.84 4.52
CA GLY A 529 -9.82 -0.45 4.96
C GLY A 529 -11.12 -0.27 5.74
N ASN A 530 -12.23 -0.85 5.28
CA ASN A 530 -13.52 -0.80 5.97
C ASN A 530 -14.25 -2.16 5.92
N ILE A 531 -15.36 -2.27 6.67
CA ILE A 531 -16.10 -3.52 6.83
C ILE A 531 -16.71 -3.98 5.49
N ASP A 532 -17.29 -3.06 4.71
CA ASP A 532 -17.95 -3.38 3.44
C ASP A 532 -16.96 -3.92 2.39
N LEU A 533 -15.77 -3.31 2.29
CA LEU A 533 -14.72 -3.76 1.38
C LEU A 533 -14.11 -5.08 1.87
N ASN A 534 -14.02 -5.31 3.18
CA ASN A 534 -13.59 -6.60 3.71
C ASN A 534 -14.55 -7.73 3.33
N GLU A 535 -15.86 -7.47 3.40
CA GLU A 535 -16.89 -8.42 2.98
C GLU A 535 -16.74 -8.74 1.47
N ALA A 536 -16.64 -7.71 0.63
CA ALA A 536 -16.52 -7.87 -0.82
C ALA A 536 -15.27 -8.67 -1.23
N HIS A 537 -14.09 -8.30 -0.71
CA HIS A 537 -12.86 -9.02 -1.02
C HIS A 537 -12.82 -10.41 -0.35
N GLY A 538 -13.50 -10.60 0.78
CA GLY A 538 -13.66 -11.91 1.43
C GLY A 538 -14.39 -12.93 0.55
N VAL A 539 -15.46 -12.51 -0.14
CA VAL A 539 -16.18 -13.37 -1.11
C VAL A 539 -15.26 -13.77 -2.27
N VAL A 540 -14.42 -12.86 -2.74
CA VAL A 540 -13.44 -13.14 -3.80
C VAL A 540 -12.37 -14.13 -3.31
N ALA A 541 -11.87 -13.96 -2.08
CA ALA A 541 -10.89 -14.87 -1.49
C ALA A 541 -11.44 -16.29 -1.31
N GLU A 542 -12.74 -16.43 -1.02
CA GLU A 542 -13.38 -17.72 -0.81
C GLU A 542 -13.31 -18.64 -2.05
N LEU A 543 -13.31 -18.06 -3.26
CA LEU A 543 -13.15 -18.77 -4.54
C LEU A 543 -11.83 -19.56 -4.62
N HIS A 544 -10.81 -19.12 -3.89
CA HIS A 544 -9.47 -19.71 -3.89
C HIS A 544 -9.16 -20.53 -2.62
N SER A 545 -10.11 -20.64 -1.69
CA SER A 545 -9.86 -21.25 -0.37
C SER A 545 -9.90 -22.79 -0.35
N LYS A 546 -10.62 -23.42 -1.28
CA LYS A 546 -10.91 -24.87 -1.24
C LYS A 546 -10.00 -25.74 -2.10
N PHE A 547 -9.08 -25.14 -2.85
CA PHE A 547 -8.14 -25.86 -3.69
C PHE A 547 -6.82 -25.08 -3.80
N PHE A 548 -5.78 -25.75 -4.28
CA PHE A 548 -4.53 -25.12 -4.70
C PHE A 548 -4.25 -25.45 -6.17
N GLY A 549 -3.87 -24.46 -6.96
CA GLY A 549 -3.54 -24.65 -8.39
C GLY A 549 -2.69 -23.50 -8.93
N LEU A 550 -2.74 -23.28 -10.25
CA LEU A 550 -1.92 -22.26 -10.91
C LEU A 550 -2.09 -20.82 -10.36
N PRO A 551 -3.31 -20.33 -9.99
CA PRO A 551 -3.46 -19.00 -9.38
C PRO A 551 -2.67 -18.84 -8.08
N HIS A 552 -2.64 -19.88 -7.24
CA HIS A 552 -1.86 -19.89 -6.01
C HIS A 552 -0.36 -19.92 -6.28
N MET A 553 0.05 -20.63 -7.34
CA MET A 553 1.45 -20.67 -7.74
C MET A 553 1.94 -19.30 -8.23
N PHE A 554 1.13 -18.56 -9.00
CA PHE A 554 1.44 -17.17 -9.37
C PHE A 554 1.60 -16.27 -8.14
N ALA A 555 0.75 -16.45 -7.12
CA ALA A 555 0.86 -15.73 -5.85
C ALA A 555 2.20 -16.04 -5.14
N VAL A 556 2.58 -17.31 -5.08
CA VAL A 556 3.87 -17.75 -4.51
C VAL A 556 5.05 -17.12 -5.27
N VAL A 557 5.08 -17.22 -6.61
CA VAL A 557 6.15 -16.65 -7.43
C VAL A 557 6.27 -15.13 -7.22
N LYS A 558 5.14 -14.42 -7.22
CA LYS A 558 5.10 -12.95 -7.06
C LYS A 558 5.53 -12.49 -5.68
N LEU A 559 5.10 -13.17 -4.61
CA LEU A 559 5.41 -12.78 -3.22
C LEU A 559 6.85 -13.13 -2.82
N LEU A 560 7.37 -14.29 -3.24
CA LEU A 560 8.73 -14.72 -2.88
C LEU A 560 9.80 -13.98 -3.71
N GLY A 561 9.46 -13.64 -4.97
CA GLY A 561 10.36 -12.98 -5.90
C GLY A 561 11.58 -13.81 -6.28
N SER A 562 12.44 -13.25 -7.13
CA SER A 562 13.63 -13.92 -7.66
C SER A 562 14.69 -14.25 -6.61
N ARG A 563 14.66 -13.59 -5.44
CA ARG A 563 15.66 -13.79 -4.37
C ARG A 563 15.40 -15.03 -3.54
N SER A 564 14.16 -15.26 -3.11
CA SER A 564 13.83 -16.34 -2.16
C SER A 564 13.39 -17.63 -2.86
N LEU A 565 12.91 -17.54 -4.10
CA LEU A 565 12.40 -18.68 -4.85
C LEU A 565 13.47 -19.77 -5.12
N PRO A 566 14.73 -19.44 -5.52
CA PRO A 566 15.77 -20.46 -5.70
C PRO A 566 16.09 -21.24 -4.42
N TRP A 567 16.04 -20.57 -3.27
CA TRP A 567 16.22 -21.21 -1.97
C TRP A 567 15.09 -22.20 -1.67
N LEU A 568 13.82 -21.82 -1.92
CA LEU A 568 12.68 -22.71 -1.76
C LEU A 568 12.81 -23.95 -2.66
N VAL A 569 13.17 -23.76 -3.94
CA VAL A 569 13.43 -24.86 -4.87
C VAL A 569 14.50 -25.80 -4.32
N ARG A 570 15.63 -25.25 -3.83
CA ARG A 570 16.69 -26.08 -3.25
C ARG A 570 16.21 -26.87 -2.04
N ALA A 571 15.46 -26.24 -1.13
CA ALA A 571 14.93 -26.90 0.07
C ALA A 571 13.93 -28.02 -0.27
N LEU A 572 13.10 -27.84 -1.30
CA LEU A 572 12.19 -28.88 -1.79
C LEU A 572 12.93 -30.05 -2.44
N LEU A 573 14.03 -29.79 -3.17
CA LEU A 573 14.89 -30.85 -3.70
C LEU A 573 15.56 -31.65 -2.58
N ASP A 574 15.99 -31.00 -1.50
CA ASP A 574 16.52 -31.69 -0.32
C ASP A 574 15.45 -32.54 0.37
N TYR A 575 14.22 -32.04 0.49
CA TYR A 575 13.08 -32.82 0.99
C TYR A 575 12.77 -34.04 0.10
N LEU A 576 12.76 -33.85 -1.22
CA LEU A 576 12.59 -34.93 -2.19
C LEU A 576 13.68 -36.00 -2.01
N SER A 577 14.94 -35.59 -1.87
CA SER A 577 16.05 -36.51 -1.59
C SER A 577 15.81 -37.32 -0.32
N GLN A 578 15.42 -36.67 0.77
CA GLN A 578 15.14 -37.35 2.04
C GLN A 578 14.02 -38.39 1.90
N LYS A 579 12.95 -38.09 1.15
CA LYS A 579 11.85 -39.02 0.92
C LYS A 579 12.26 -40.26 0.12
N ILE A 580 13.12 -40.08 -0.88
CA ILE A 580 13.67 -41.23 -1.64
C ILE A 580 14.52 -42.13 -0.74
N LEU A 581 15.37 -41.55 0.14
CA LEU A 581 16.16 -42.34 1.08
C LEU A 581 15.28 -43.11 2.09
N VAL A 582 14.21 -42.49 2.59
CA VAL A 582 13.27 -43.14 3.53
C VAL A 582 12.49 -44.28 2.87
N MET A 583 12.29 -44.24 1.55
CA MET A 583 11.62 -45.31 0.81
C MET A 583 12.48 -46.56 0.59
N GLU A 584 13.81 -46.46 0.70
CA GLU A 584 14.73 -47.55 0.36
C GLU A 584 14.50 -48.84 1.17
N PRO A 585 14.36 -48.80 2.51
CA PRO A 585 14.06 -49.99 3.30
C PRO A 585 12.73 -50.65 2.90
N TRP A 586 11.69 -49.86 2.60
CA TRP A 586 10.38 -50.42 2.24
C TRP A 586 10.40 -51.15 0.89
N VAL A 587 11.21 -50.66 -0.06
CA VAL A 587 11.41 -51.32 -1.35
C VAL A 587 12.21 -52.61 -1.19
N GLU A 588 13.18 -52.65 -0.28
CA GLU A 588 13.94 -53.86 0.06
C GLU A 588 13.05 -54.90 0.75
N ASP A 589 12.27 -54.51 1.75
CA ASP A 589 11.36 -55.40 2.48
C ASP A 589 10.33 -56.06 1.53
N LEU A 590 9.69 -55.28 0.66
CA LEU A 590 8.74 -55.82 -0.33
C LEU A 590 9.41 -56.76 -1.33
N ARG A 591 10.66 -56.50 -1.70
CA ARG A 591 11.43 -57.38 -2.59
C ARG A 591 11.71 -58.74 -1.96
N ASP A 592 12.03 -58.74 -0.67
CA ASP A 592 12.33 -59.96 0.08
C ASP A 592 11.05 -60.79 0.30
N LEU A 593 9.90 -60.13 0.49
CA LEU A 593 8.58 -60.77 0.57
C LEU A 593 8.08 -61.32 -0.78
N MET A 594 8.55 -60.79 -1.92
CA MET A 594 8.11 -61.26 -3.24
C MET A 594 8.44 -62.74 -3.49
N PRO A 595 7.49 -63.53 -4.04
CA PRO A 595 7.72 -64.90 -4.49
C PRO A 595 8.91 -65.02 -5.45
N LYS A 596 9.52 -66.21 -5.51
CA LYS A 596 10.67 -66.47 -6.39
C LYS A 596 10.34 -66.34 -7.88
N ALA A 597 9.11 -66.64 -8.27
CA ALA A 597 8.62 -66.47 -9.62
C ALA A 597 7.14 -66.08 -9.58
N ILE A 598 6.75 -65.07 -10.37
CA ILE A 598 5.35 -64.68 -10.56
C ILE A 598 5.05 -64.79 -12.06
N SER A 599 4.29 -65.81 -12.45
CA SER A 599 3.91 -66.05 -13.85
C SER A 599 2.69 -65.23 -14.27
N LEU A 600 2.68 -64.80 -15.53
CA LEU A 600 1.49 -64.24 -16.18
C LEU A 600 0.64 -65.42 -16.71
N PRO A 601 -0.66 -65.50 -16.36
CA PRO A 601 -1.54 -66.57 -16.86
C PRO A 601 -1.79 -66.41 -18.37
N PRO A 602 -1.99 -67.52 -19.12
CA PRO A 602 -2.35 -67.44 -20.52
C PRO A 602 -3.71 -66.74 -20.69
N TYR A 603 -3.92 -66.06 -21.81
CA TYR A 603 -5.18 -65.34 -22.08
C TYR A 603 -6.42 -66.27 -22.09
N ASP A 604 -6.21 -67.57 -22.35
CA ASP A 604 -7.27 -68.59 -22.28
C ASP A 604 -7.84 -68.80 -20.86
N ALA A 605 -7.14 -68.35 -19.81
CA ALA A 605 -7.64 -68.39 -18.43
C ALA A 605 -8.73 -67.34 -18.16
N GLY A 606 -8.91 -66.38 -19.07
CA GLY A 606 -9.91 -65.33 -18.99
C GLY A 606 -9.67 -64.27 -17.92
N VAL A 607 -10.56 -63.27 -17.85
CA VAL A 607 -10.45 -62.16 -16.89
C VAL A 607 -10.57 -62.64 -15.45
N GLU A 608 -11.55 -63.49 -15.16
CA GLU A 608 -11.81 -63.99 -13.79
C GLU A 608 -10.71 -64.95 -13.31
N GLY A 609 -10.22 -65.83 -14.20
CA GLY A 609 -9.06 -66.69 -13.89
C GLY A 609 -7.79 -65.89 -13.67
N SER A 610 -7.57 -64.83 -14.45
CA SER A 610 -6.42 -63.93 -14.27
C SER A 610 -6.47 -63.16 -12.94
N LEU A 611 -7.65 -62.66 -12.57
CA LEU A 611 -7.86 -61.98 -11.28
C LEU A 611 -7.68 -62.91 -10.10
N ASN A 612 -8.21 -64.13 -10.15
CA ASN A 612 -8.04 -65.12 -9.09
C ASN A 612 -6.55 -65.48 -8.92
N HIS A 613 -5.85 -65.74 -10.02
CA HIS A 613 -4.40 -66.02 -10.01
C HIS A 613 -3.59 -64.89 -9.37
N PHE A 614 -3.82 -63.63 -9.76
CA PHE A 614 -3.10 -62.50 -9.17
C PHE A 614 -3.52 -62.20 -7.73
N THR A 615 -4.77 -62.45 -7.36
CA THR A 615 -5.23 -62.28 -5.97
C THR A 615 -4.53 -63.25 -5.03
N GLU A 616 -4.23 -64.47 -5.47
CA GLU A 616 -3.43 -65.42 -4.71
C GLU A 616 -1.93 -65.07 -4.71
N GLN A 617 -1.37 -64.72 -5.88
CA GLN A 617 0.07 -64.47 -6.03
C GLN A 617 0.54 -63.14 -5.42
N LEU A 618 -0.34 -62.15 -5.23
CA LEU A 618 0.00 -60.80 -4.75
C LEU A 618 -0.32 -60.57 -3.28
N GLN A 619 -0.59 -61.62 -2.50
CA GLN A 619 -0.84 -61.53 -1.05
C GLN A 619 0.32 -60.88 -0.27
N TRP A 620 1.55 -60.97 -0.77
CA TRP A 620 2.72 -60.29 -0.20
C TRP A 620 2.59 -58.76 -0.24
N ALA A 621 1.93 -58.19 -1.25
CA ALA A 621 1.72 -56.75 -1.37
C ALA A 621 0.49 -56.29 -0.56
N VAL A 622 -0.54 -57.13 -0.45
CA VAL A 622 -1.76 -56.84 0.31
C VAL A 622 -1.49 -56.84 1.82
N ASN A 623 -0.75 -57.83 2.31
CA ASN A 623 -0.50 -58.07 3.74
C ASN A 623 0.75 -57.35 4.28
N TYR A 624 1.37 -56.48 3.49
CA TYR A 624 2.52 -55.71 3.93
C TYR A 624 2.11 -54.58 4.88
N ASP A 625 2.55 -54.66 6.14
CA ASP A 625 2.20 -53.70 7.19
C ASP A 625 2.61 -52.26 6.86
N GLY A 626 3.75 -52.06 6.19
CA GLY A 626 4.28 -50.75 5.80
C GLY A 626 3.67 -50.14 4.54
N ARG A 627 2.64 -50.77 3.94
CA ARG A 627 1.97 -50.29 2.73
C ARG A 627 1.44 -48.86 2.85
N PRO A 628 0.69 -48.45 3.89
CA PRO A 628 0.13 -47.11 3.95
C PRO A 628 1.21 -46.01 4.07
N GLU A 629 2.33 -46.30 4.73
CA GLU A 629 3.48 -45.38 4.83
C GLU A 629 4.20 -45.26 3.48
N MET A 630 4.36 -46.37 2.75
CA MET A 630 4.94 -46.35 1.41
C MET A 630 4.06 -45.59 0.41
N LEU A 631 2.74 -45.83 0.42
CA LEU A 631 1.78 -45.09 -0.41
C LEU A 631 1.80 -43.59 -0.09
N GLN A 632 1.91 -43.25 1.20
CA GLN A 632 2.05 -41.87 1.64
C GLN A 632 3.36 -41.25 1.15
N GLY A 633 4.48 -41.97 1.20
CA GLY A 633 5.76 -41.53 0.65
C GLY A 633 5.69 -41.26 -0.86
N LEU A 634 5.11 -42.19 -1.62
CA LEU A 634 4.88 -42.04 -3.07
C LEU A 634 3.97 -40.85 -3.39
N LYS A 635 2.90 -40.67 -2.62
CA LYS A 635 1.99 -39.53 -2.72
C LYS A 635 2.75 -38.22 -2.55
N GLU A 636 3.54 -38.08 -1.50
CA GLU A 636 4.27 -36.84 -1.22
C GLU A 636 5.32 -36.53 -2.30
N ILE A 637 6.03 -37.55 -2.79
CA ILE A 637 6.98 -37.41 -3.91
C ILE A 637 6.24 -36.93 -5.17
N GLY A 638 5.13 -37.58 -5.53
CA GLY A 638 4.37 -37.20 -6.73
C GLY A 638 3.72 -35.83 -6.61
N SER A 639 3.20 -35.47 -5.43
CA SER A 639 2.67 -34.13 -5.15
C SER A 639 3.76 -33.07 -5.30
N LEU A 640 4.98 -33.33 -4.82
CA LEU A 640 6.11 -32.41 -4.97
C LEU A 640 6.52 -32.25 -6.43
N ILE A 641 6.67 -33.34 -7.18
CA ILE A 641 7.02 -33.29 -8.62
C ILE A 641 5.97 -32.49 -9.40
N PHE A 642 4.69 -32.76 -9.15
CA PHE A 642 3.61 -32.00 -9.78
C PHE A 642 3.59 -30.53 -9.35
N TRP A 643 3.87 -30.25 -8.08
CA TRP A 643 4.00 -28.87 -7.58
C TRP A 643 5.16 -28.13 -8.27
N MET A 644 6.30 -28.79 -8.48
CA MET A 644 7.43 -28.24 -9.25
C MET A 644 7.05 -28.01 -10.72
N SER A 645 6.21 -28.87 -11.31
CA SER A 645 5.65 -28.65 -12.65
C SER A 645 4.72 -27.44 -12.72
N LEU A 646 3.88 -27.21 -11.70
CA LEU A 646 3.07 -25.99 -11.61
C LEU A 646 3.94 -24.74 -11.46
N LEU A 647 4.99 -24.81 -10.62
CA LEU A 647 5.95 -23.71 -10.44
C LEU A 647 6.62 -23.34 -11.76
N ASP A 648 7.13 -24.34 -12.47
CA ASP A 648 7.80 -24.22 -13.75
C ASP A 648 6.88 -23.59 -14.81
N THR A 649 5.61 -23.98 -14.86
CA THR A 649 4.60 -23.34 -15.72
C THR A 649 4.34 -21.88 -15.33
N ALA A 650 4.13 -21.58 -14.05
CA ALA A 650 3.88 -20.22 -13.58
C ALA A 650 5.06 -19.27 -13.82
N MET A 651 6.29 -19.77 -13.64
CA MET A 651 7.51 -19.02 -13.94
C MET A 651 7.61 -18.72 -15.44
N ARG A 652 7.45 -19.74 -16.31
CA ARG A 652 7.46 -19.55 -17.76
C ARG A 652 6.41 -18.56 -18.24
N GLU A 653 5.17 -18.64 -17.73
CA GLU A 653 4.12 -17.69 -18.10
C GLU A 653 4.46 -16.26 -17.64
N THR A 654 4.98 -16.10 -16.41
CA THR A 654 5.39 -14.78 -15.88
C THR A 654 6.54 -14.18 -16.70
N GLU A 655 7.55 -14.99 -17.01
CA GLU A 655 8.70 -14.58 -17.82
C GLU A 655 8.30 -14.25 -19.25
N THR A 656 7.41 -15.04 -19.86
CA THR A 656 6.90 -14.79 -21.22
C THR A 656 6.14 -13.46 -21.29
N VAL A 657 5.26 -13.19 -20.32
CA VAL A 657 4.52 -11.92 -20.26
C VAL A 657 5.48 -10.74 -20.05
N HIS A 658 6.45 -10.88 -19.14
CA HIS A 658 7.46 -9.85 -18.92
C HIS A 658 8.29 -9.60 -20.18
N PHE A 659 8.72 -10.67 -20.85
CA PHE A 659 9.46 -10.60 -22.10
C PHE A 659 8.66 -9.86 -23.17
N MET A 660 7.39 -10.20 -23.39
CA MET A 660 6.53 -9.51 -24.36
C MET A 660 6.42 -7.99 -24.11
N GLN A 661 6.52 -7.55 -22.85
CA GLN A 661 6.51 -6.13 -22.49
C GLN A 661 7.87 -5.44 -22.75
N VAL A 662 8.97 -6.18 -22.65
CA VAL A 662 10.35 -5.66 -22.78
C VAL A 662 10.84 -5.70 -24.23
N VAL A 663 10.42 -6.69 -25.02
CA VAL A 663 10.78 -6.95 -26.43
C VAL A 663 10.86 -5.70 -27.34
N PRO A 664 9.89 -4.76 -27.33
CA PRO A 664 9.96 -3.57 -28.16
C PRO A 664 11.17 -2.67 -27.86
N TRP A 665 11.60 -2.62 -26.59
CA TRP A 665 12.74 -1.81 -26.14
C TRP A 665 14.08 -2.42 -26.54
N LEU A 666 14.12 -3.74 -26.74
CA LEU A 666 15.28 -4.49 -27.23
C LEU A 666 15.36 -4.50 -28.77
N GLY A 667 14.36 -3.93 -29.46
CA GLY A 667 14.26 -3.93 -30.91
C GLY A 667 13.88 -5.29 -31.48
N VAL A 668 13.36 -6.22 -30.68
CA VAL A 668 12.97 -7.55 -31.16
C VAL A 668 11.55 -7.50 -31.73
N VAL A 669 11.36 -8.05 -32.93
CA VAL A 669 10.07 -8.14 -33.62
C VAL A 669 9.87 -9.52 -34.24
N PRO A 670 8.62 -9.98 -34.41
CA PRO A 670 8.35 -11.20 -35.16
C PRO A 670 8.63 -10.99 -36.66
N ASN A 671 9.42 -11.86 -37.25
CA ASN A 671 9.64 -11.93 -38.70
C ASN A 671 8.43 -12.63 -39.38
N LYS A 672 8.36 -12.55 -40.73
CA LYS A 672 7.34 -13.19 -41.57
C LYS A 672 7.22 -14.70 -41.36
N ASP A 673 8.32 -15.36 -41.00
CA ASP A 673 8.38 -16.80 -40.75
C ASP A 673 8.16 -17.17 -39.26
N GLY A 674 7.82 -16.19 -38.41
CA GLY A 674 7.62 -16.37 -36.97
C GLY A 674 8.91 -16.45 -36.14
N GLN A 675 10.08 -16.37 -36.76
CA GLN A 675 11.36 -16.24 -36.06
C GLN A 675 11.53 -14.84 -35.46
N LEU A 676 12.25 -14.74 -34.34
CA LEU A 676 12.60 -13.45 -33.73
C LEU A 676 13.65 -12.75 -34.60
N GLN A 677 13.36 -11.51 -35.03
CA GLN A 677 14.31 -10.63 -35.71
C GLN A 677 14.64 -9.47 -34.80
N GLN A 678 15.93 -9.19 -34.59
CA GLN A 678 16.37 -7.99 -33.89
C GLN A 678 16.61 -6.85 -34.88
N LEU A 679 15.83 -5.78 -34.74
CA LEU A 679 15.99 -4.51 -35.44
C LEU A 679 16.86 -3.60 -34.57
N LEU A 680 18.12 -3.47 -34.97
CA LEU A 680 19.06 -2.54 -34.36
C LEU A 680 18.92 -1.15 -35.02
N CYS A 681 19.21 -0.11 -34.25
CA CYS A 681 19.37 1.25 -34.78
C CYS A 681 20.62 1.32 -35.69
N ASP A 682 20.78 2.45 -36.41
CA ASP A 682 21.92 2.68 -37.32
C ASP A 682 23.29 2.52 -36.62
N ASP A 683 23.33 2.73 -35.30
CA ASP A 683 24.52 2.56 -34.46
C ASP A 683 24.76 1.11 -33.98
N ASN A 684 24.04 0.12 -34.52
CA ASN A 684 24.04 -1.30 -34.11
C ASN A 684 23.65 -1.57 -32.65
N TYR A 685 22.98 -0.62 -31.99
CA TYR A 685 22.45 -0.76 -30.64
C TYR A 685 20.94 -0.98 -30.64
N SER A 686 20.42 -1.60 -29.57
CA SER A 686 18.98 -1.69 -29.37
C SER A 686 18.36 -0.31 -29.11
N PRO A 687 17.05 -0.13 -29.35
CA PRO A 687 16.37 1.14 -29.13
C PRO A 687 16.59 1.75 -27.75
N VAL A 688 16.62 0.93 -26.69
CA VAL A 688 16.87 1.41 -25.33
C VAL A 688 18.29 1.94 -25.15
N VAL A 689 19.30 1.25 -25.69
CA VAL A 689 20.70 1.67 -25.57
C VAL A 689 20.95 2.93 -26.39
N SER A 690 20.43 2.98 -27.62
CA SER A 690 20.53 4.16 -28.49
C SER A 690 19.91 5.39 -27.84
N LEU A 691 18.70 5.26 -27.26
CA LEU A 691 18.00 6.35 -26.57
C LEU A 691 18.85 6.94 -25.43
N PHE A 692 19.42 6.10 -24.56
CA PHE A 692 20.22 6.59 -23.42
C PHE A 692 21.57 7.16 -23.86
N LYS A 693 22.15 6.66 -24.97
CA LYS A 693 23.37 7.24 -25.55
C LYS A 693 23.10 8.61 -26.17
N GLU A 694 22.07 8.73 -27.02
CA GLU A 694 21.67 10.01 -27.60
C GLU A 694 21.35 11.05 -26.52
N ALA A 695 20.60 10.66 -25.48
CA ALA A 695 20.31 11.54 -24.34
C ALA A 695 21.58 11.94 -23.58
N THR A 696 22.56 11.05 -23.45
CA THR A 696 23.85 11.34 -22.81
C THR A 696 24.65 12.32 -23.64
N ASP A 697 24.73 12.10 -24.95
CA ASP A 697 25.45 12.98 -25.87
C ASP A 697 24.85 14.39 -25.86
N GLU A 698 23.52 14.51 -25.98
CA GLU A 698 22.81 15.81 -25.94
C GLU A 698 23.07 16.56 -24.62
N VAL A 699 23.06 15.86 -23.48
CA VAL A 699 23.36 16.46 -22.16
C VAL A 699 24.82 16.91 -22.06
N LEU A 700 25.76 16.17 -22.65
CA LEU A 700 27.18 16.52 -22.69
C LEU A 700 27.46 17.70 -23.62
N TYR A 701 26.68 17.86 -24.70
CA TYR A 701 26.75 19.03 -25.60
C TYR A 701 26.04 20.27 -25.01
N SER A 702 25.02 20.09 -24.16
CA SER A 702 24.32 21.19 -23.50
C SER A 702 25.14 21.82 -22.36
N THR A 703 25.30 23.14 -22.33
CA THR A 703 25.94 23.90 -21.23
C THR A 703 25.07 24.06 -19.97
N SER A 704 23.96 23.32 -19.84
CA SER A 704 23.05 23.43 -18.68
C SER A 704 23.55 22.67 -17.45
N ARG A 705 23.09 23.05 -16.25
CA ARG A 705 23.48 22.45 -14.94
C ARG A 705 22.90 21.04 -14.73
N VAL A 706 23.14 20.12 -15.66
CA VAL A 706 22.70 18.72 -15.58
C VAL A 706 23.91 17.85 -15.25
N ASN A 707 23.71 16.81 -14.42
CA ASN A 707 24.77 15.93 -13.95
C ASN A 707 25.19 14.95 -15.06
N GLY A 708 26.12 15.35 -15.94
CA GLY A 708 26.63 14.52 -17.05
C GLY A 708 27.11 13.11 -16.64
N PRO A 709 27.87 12.93 -15.54
CA PRO A 709 28.26 11.60 -15.04
C PRO A 709 27.09 10.66 -14.74
N ALA A 710 25.93 11.17 -14.32
CA ALA A 710 24.76 10.34 -14.06
C ALA A 710 24.19 9.75 -15.36
N PHE A 711 24.11 10.54 -16.43
CA PHE A 711 23.65 10.08 -17.75
C PHE A 711 24.59 9.04 -18.37
N GLN A 712 25.91 9.25 -18.24
CA GLN A 712 26.89 8.24 -18.65
C GLN A 712 26.72 6.91 -17.88
N SER A 713 26.42 6.98 -16.58
CA SER A 713 26.10 5.77 -15.79
C SER A 713 24.81 5.10 -16.27
N MET A 714 23.78 5.88 -16.61
CA MET A 714 22.51 5.36 -17.14
C MET A 714 22.69 4.68 -18.50
N ALA A 715 23.49 5.27 -19.41
CA ALA A 715 23.80 4.65 -20.70
C ALA A 715 24.53 3.30 -20.54
N LYS A 716 25.51 3.23 -19.63
CA LYS A 716 26.17 1.95 -19.30
C LYS A 716 25.21 0.94 -18.67
N GLN A 717 24.31 1.39 -17.80
CA GLN A 717 23.29 0.53 -17.21
C GLN A 717 22.32 0.01 -18.28
N ALA A 718 21.96 0.82 -19.27
CA ALA A 718 21.12 0.40 -20.38
C ALA A 718 21.77 -0.74 -21.19
N GLU A 719 23.08 -0.68 -21.46
CA GLU A 719 23.81 -1.77 -22.11
C GLU A 719 23.79 -3.06 -21.30
N VAL A 720 23.98 -2.97 -19.98
CA VAL A 720 23.92 -4.13 -19.08
C VAL A 720 22.51 -4.73 -19.07
N VAL A 721 21.49 -3.87 -19.00
CA VAL A 721 20.08 -4.28 -19.00
C VAL A 721 19.69 -4.96 -20.31
N ASP A 722 20.15 -4.44 -21.45
CA ASP A 722 19.94 -5.02 -22.77
C ASP A 722 20.47 -6.46 -22.84
N ILE A 723 21.71 -6.68 -22.40
CA ILE A 723 22.33 -8.00 -22.33
C ILE A 723 21.57 -8.93 -21.38
N LEU A 724 21.19 -8.44 -20.18
CA LEU A 724 20.48 -9.24 -19.19
C LEU A 724 19.14 -9.75 -19.71
N TYR A 725 18.35 -8.88 -20.34
CA TYR A 725 17.04 -9.28 -20.87
C TYR A 725 17.14 -10.15 -22.11
N MET A 726 18.14 -9.92 -22.98
CA MET A 726 18.40 -10.80 -24.11
C MET A 726 18.88 -12.20 -23.68
N ASN A 727 19.72 -12.30 -22.65
CA ASN A 727 20.19 -13.60 -22.17
C ASN A 727 19.11 -14.39 -21.41
N ASN A 728 18.12 -13.71 -20.82
CA ASN A 728 16.97 -14.36 -20.17
C ASN A 728 15.96 -14.97 -21.16
N LEU A 729 16.25 -14.99 -22.47
CA LEU A 729 15.45 -15.67 -23.50
C LEU A 729 15.44 -17.20 -23.37
N GLN A 730 16.43 -17.79 -22.72
CA GLN A 730 16.62 -19.24 -22.59
C GLN A 730 16.61 -19.66 -21.12
N THR A 731 15.53 -19.35 -20.39
CA THR A 731 15.40 -19.83 -19.01
C THR A 731 15.22 -21.35 -18.99
N GLY A 732 16.07 -22.02 -18.21
CA GLY A 732 15.99 -23.46 -18.01
C GLY A 732 14.73 -23.85 -17.24
N SER A 733 14.20 -25.04 -17.54
CA SER A 733 13.04 -25.60 -16.86
C SER A 733 13.39 -26.05 -15.43
N VAL A 734 12.64 -25.56 -14.45
CA VAL A 734 12.78 -25.97 -13.04
C VAL A 734 12.39 -27.44 -12.87
N LEU A 735 11.43 -27.92 -13.67
CA LEU A 735 11.05 -29.32 -13.68
C LEU A 735 12.17 -30.20 -14.24
N ASP A 736 12.83 -29.79 -15.32
CA ASP A 736 13.92 -30.57 -15.94
C ASP A 736 15.11 -30.69 -14.98
N TYR A 737 15.44 -29.59 -14.29
CA TYR A 737 16.44 -29.61 -13.22
C TYR A 737 16.03 -30.54 -12.07
N THR A 738 14.75 -30.52 -11.68
CA THR A 738 14.21 -31.41 -10.63
C THR A 738 14.31 -32.89 -11.02
N LEU A 739 13.96 -33.23 -12.26
CA LEU A 739 14.05 -34.60 -12.78
C LEU A 739 15.50 -35.07 -12.91
N THR A 740 16.40 -34.20 -13.35
CA THR A 740 17.85 -34.48 -13.42
C THR A 740 18.43 -34.72 -12.03
N TYR A 741 18.06 -33.89 -11.06
CA TYR A 741 18.47 -34.05 -9.67
C TYR A 741 17.94 -35.36 -9.07
N LEU A 742 16.66 -35.69 -9.33
CA LEU A 742 16.06 -36.94 -8.89
C LEU A 742 16.74 -38.15 -9.54
N HIS A 743 17.08 -38.08 -10.83
CA HIS A 743 17.84 -39.12 -11.51
C HIS A 743 19.21 -39.35 -10.85
N ALA A 744 19.91 -38.27 -10.50
CA ALA A 744 21.19 -38.34 -9.78
C ALA A 744 21.05 -38.98 -8.39
N ILE A 745 19.98 -38.70 -7.64
CA ILE A 745 19.71 -39.35 -6.35
C ILE A 745 19.41 -40.84 -6.56
N LEU A 746 18.51 -41.16 -7.50
CA LEU A 746 18.11 -42.53 -7.80
C LEU A 746 19.28 -43.38 -8.31
N SER A 747 20.28 -42.77 -8.97
CA SER A 747 21.49 -43.49 -9.41
C SER A 747 22.22 -44.21 -8.27
N ARG A 748 22.14 -43.68 -7.03
CA ARG A 748 22.73 -44.29 -5.83
C ARG A 748 21.96 -45.53 -5.39
N SER A 749 20.62 -45.48 -5.43
CA SER A 749 19.74 -46.61 -5.08
C SER A 749 19.49 -47.55 -6.27
N ARG A 750 19.94 -47.18 -7.48
CA ARG A 750 19.72 -47.94 -8.73
C ARG A 750 20.31 -49.33 -8.69
N VAL A 751 21.51 -49.50 -8.13
CA VAL A 751 22.15 -50.82 -7.98
C VAL A 751 21.26 -51.79 -7.19
N LYS A 752 20.45 -51.26 -6.27
CA LYS A 752 19.50 -52.04 -5.50
C LYS A 752 18.19 -52.20 -6.28
N TRP A 753 17.64 -51.16 -6.91
CA TRP A 753 16.28 -51.17 -7.48
C TRP A 753 16.19 -51.64 -8.95
N ASP A 754 17.32 -51.74 -9.63
CA ASP A 754 17.52 -52.16 -11.02
C ASP A 754 18.61 -53.25 -11.00
N LEU A 755 18.19 -54.52 -10.89
CA LEU A 755 19.07 -55.69 -10.91
C LEU A 755 18.96 -56.33 -12.31
N PRO A 756 19.81 -55.92 -13.27
CA PRO A 756 19.69 -56.44 -14.62
C PRO A 756 19.94 -57.95 -14.64
N PRO A 757 19.15 -58.70 -15.41
CA PRO A 757 19.25 -60.14 -15.49
C PRO A 757 20.61 -60.57 -16.06
N LYS A 758 21.21 -61.62 -15.48
CA LYS A 758 22.54 -62.12 -15.87
C LYS A 758 22.62 -62.58 -17.32
N SER A 759 21.47 -62.91 -17.92
CA SER A 759 21.33 -63.34 -19.32
C SER A 759 21.38 -62.20 -20.34
N GLY A 760 21.28 -60.93 -19.89
CA GLY A 760 21.16 -59.77 -20.79
C GLY A 760 19.82 -59.68 -21.53
N LEU A 761 18.85 -60.55 -21.21
CA LEU A 761 17.49 -60.59 -21.77
C LEU A 761 16.47 -60.31 -20.67
N ILE A 762 15.32 -59.73 -21.01
CA ILE A 762 14.25 -59.40 -20.05
C ILE A 762 13.79 -60.67 -19.31
N GLU A 763 13.86 -60.66 -17.98
CA GLU A 763 13.31 -61.71 -17.14
C GLU A 763 11.81 -61.47 -16.90
N ILE A 764 10.96 -62.35 -17.43
CA ILE A 764 9.50 -62.22 -17.38
C ILE A 764 8.95 -62.63 -16.01
N THR A 765 9.41 -63.76 -15.47
CA THR A 765 8.82 -64.38 -14.25
C THR A 765 9.64 -64.15 -12.99
N LEU A 766 10.97 -64.00 -13.12
CA LEU A 766 11.92 -63.92 -12.01
C LEU A 766 12.24 -62.49 -11.57
N SER A 767 11.77 -61.48 -12.32
CA SER A 767 12.11 -60.08 -12.05
C SER A 767 11.63 -59.63 -10.67
N LYS A 768 12.58 -59.08 -9.92
CA LYS A 768 12.40 -58.46 -8.58
C LYS A 768 12.65 -56.95 -8.58
N GLU A 769 12.55 -56.35 -9.76
CA GLU A 769 12.81 -54.93 -10.00
C GLU A 769 11.69 -54.04 -9.46
N TYR A 770 11.96 -52.74 -9.30
CA TYR A 770 11.01 -51.77 -8.77
C TYR A 770 9.66 -51.77 -9.52
N HIS A 771 9.66 -51.91 -10.85
CA HIS A 771 8.41 -51.95 -11.61
C HIS A 771 7.47 -53.09 -11.18
N ARG A 772 7.98 -54.25 -10.76
CA ARG A 772 7.16 -55.37 -10.27
C ARG A 772 6.56 -55.08 -8.90
N ILE A 773 7.33 -54.39 -8.04
CA ILE A 773 6.84 -53.91 -6.74
C ILE A 773 5.71 -52.90 -6.96
N TYR A 774 5.94 -51.92 -7.83
CA TYR A 774 4.92 -50.91 -8.17
C TYR A 774 3.69 -51.53 -8.83
N SER A 775 3.83 -52.53 -9.72
CA SER A 775 2.69 -53.28 -10.28
C SER A 775 1.88 -54.01 -9.21
N GLY A 776 2.54 -54.62 -8.22
CA GLY A 776 1.87 -55.25 -7.08
C GLY A 776 1.09 -54.22 -6.26
N LEU A 777 1.72 -53.09 -5.93
CA LEU A 777 1.06 -51.99 -5.22
C LEU A 777 -0.11 -51.42 -6.02
N GLN A 778 0.07 -51.11 -7.30
CA GLN A 778 -0.97 -50.65 -8.21
C GLN A 778 -2.15 -51.62 -8.21
N TYR A 779 -1.91 -52.92 -8.37
CA TYR A 779 -2.97 -53.92 -8.30
C TYR A 779 -3.79 -53.81 -7.01
N THR A 780 -3.14 -53.65 -5.85
CA THR A 780 -3.85 -53.46 -4.57
C THR A 780 -4.62 -52.14 -4.47
N MET A 781 -4.15 -51.07 -5.13
CA MET A 781 -4.85 -49.77 -5.16
C MET A 781 -6.13 -49.81 -6.01
N LEU A 782 -6.19 -50.72 -6.98
CA LEU A 782 -7.31 -50.86 -7.91
C LEU A 782 -8.43 -51.75 -7.36
N GLN A 783 -8.16 -52.49 -6.28
CA GLN A 783 -9.16 -53.29 -5.56
C GLN A 783 -10.13 -52.37 -4.80
N GLY A 784 -11.39 -52.33 -5.24
CA GLY A 784 -12.44 -51.50 -4.65
C GLY A 784 -13.43 -50.99 -5.69
N VAL A 785 -14.59 -50.49 -5.26
CA VAL A 785 -15.63 -49.96 -6.15
C VAL A 785 -15.31 -48.49 -6.52
N PRO A 786 -15.20 -48.14 -7.82
CA PRO A 786 -14.94 -46.77 -8.25
C PRO A 786 -16.05 -45.81 -7.81
N PRO A 787 -15.75 -44.54 -7.47
CA PRO A 787 -16.77 -43.54 -7.13
C PRO A 787 -17.82 -43.34 -8.24
N SER A 788 -17.43 -43.44 -9.51
CA SER A 788 -18.37 -43.33 -10.64
C SER A 788 -19.38 -44.48 -10.70
N VAL A 789 -18.97 -45.66 -10.24
CA VAL A 789 -19.82 -46.84 -10.13
C VAL A 789 -20.59 -46.83 -8.80
N GLN A 790 -20.01 -46.24 -7.76
CA GLN A 790 -20.62 -45.98 -6.46
C GLN A 790 -21.83 -45.06 -6.56
N SER A 791 -21.74 -43.97 -7.33
CA SER A 791 -22.87 -43.06 -7.58
C SER A 791 -24.01 -43.73 -8.37
N LEU A 792 -23.66 -44.61 -9.31
CA LEU A 792 -24.61 -45.45 -10.03
C LEU A 792 -25.27 -46.48 -9.09
N LEU A 793 -24.50 -47.15 -8.22
CA LEU A 793 -25.02 -48.10 -7.23
C LEU A 793 -25.94 -47.43 -6.18
N LEU A 794 -25.61 -46.22 -5.73
CA LEU A 794 -26.43 -45.41 -4.81
C LEU A 794 -27.76 -44.97 -5.44
N ALA A 795 -27.80 -44.78 -6.77
CA ALA A 795 -29.03 -44.45 -7.49
C ALA A 795 -30.01 -45.64 -7.61
N TYR A 796 -29.53 -46.88 -7.45
CA TYR A 796 -30.32 -48.10 -7.68
C TYR A 796 -30.43 -49.05 -6.48
N SER A 797 -29.60 -48.88 -5.43
CA SER A 797 -29.63 -49.70 -4.21
C SER A 797 -29.38 -48.83 -2.97
N GLN A 798 -30.29 -48.90 -1.99
CA GLN A 798 -30.25 -48.16 -0.72
C GLN A 798 -29.21 -48.75 0.27
N ILE A 799 -27.96 -48.93 -0.17
CA ILE A 799 -26.87 -49.39 0.70
C ILE A 799 -25.76 -48.35 0.60
N SER A 800 -25.52 -47.63 1.71
CA SER A 800 -24.30 -46.84 1.90
C SER A 800 -23.17 -47.79 2.29
N PRO A 801 -22.08 -47.92 1.52
CA PRO A 801 -20.94 -48.68 1.98
C PRO A 801 -20.04 -47.76 2.79
N GLU A 802 -19.88 -48.08 4.07
CA GLU A 802 -18.76 -47.65 4.88
C GLU A 802 -17.49 -48.32 4.31
N GLY A 803 -16.80 -47.63 3.40
CA GLY A 803 -15.58 -48.14 2.75
C GLY A 803 -14.63 -47.02 2.37
N ASP A 804 -13.41 -47.07 2.88
CA ASP A 804 -12.33 -46.12 2.64
C ASP A 804 -11.88 -46.18 1.16
N SER A 805 -12.36 -45.27 0.29
CA SER A 805 -11.89 -45.26 -1.10
C SER A 805 -10.43 -44.75 -1.18
N PHE A 806 -9.59 -45.43 -1.98
CA PHE A 806 -8.19 -45.06 -2.20
C PHE A 806 -8.06 -43.64 -2.77
N GLN A 807 -8.96 -43.28 -3.68
CA GLN A 807 -8.97 -41.98 -4.35
C GLN A 807 -9.19 -40.83 -3.35
N ASP A 808 -10.04 -41.02 -2.33
CA ASP A 808 -10.36 -39.99 -1.31
C ASP A 808 -9.22 -39.75 -0.31
N ARG A 809 -8.15 -40.56 -0.36
CA ARG A 809 -7.00 -40.46 0.54
C ARG A 809 -5.73 -39.98 -0.18
N TYR A 810 -5.46 -40.54 -1.36
CA TYR A 810 -4.19 -40.36 -2.04
C TYR A 810 -4.28 -39.54 -3.34
N GLY A 811 -5.46 -39.50 -3.97
CA GLY A 811 -5.62 -38.89 -5.29
C GLY A 811 -4.69 -39.50 -6.35
N ASP A 812 -4.34 -38.71 -7.36
CA ASP A 812 -3.52 -39.14 -8.49
C ASP A 812 -2.00 -39.07 -8.20
N ALA A 813 -1.60 -38.47 -7.06
CA ALA A 813 -0.20 -38.18 -6.74
C ALA A 813 0.66 -39.44 -6.55
N VAL A 814 0.08 -40.55 -6.09
CA VAL A 814 0.82 -41.82 -5.96
C VAL A 814 1.31 -42.31 -7.32
N ALA A 815 0.49 -42.17 -8.35
CA ALA A 815 0.86 -42.54 -9.71
C ALA A 815 2.00 -41.66 -10.25
N TRP A 816 1.94 -40.35 -9.98
CA TRP A 816 3.03 -39.42 -10.30
C TRP A 816 4.35 -39.82 -9.65
N GLY A 817 4.34 -40.15 -8.35
CA GLY A 817 5.55 -40.56 -7.64
C GLY A 817 6.11 -41.89 -8.16
N GLY A 818 5.25 -42.91 -8.25
CA GLY A 818 5.66 -44.26 -8.66
C GLY A 818 6.12 -44.32 -10.13
N CYS A 819 5.36 -43.71 -11.04
CA CYS A 819 5.71 -43.68 -12.46
C CYS A 819 6.97 -42.85 -12.72
N THR A 820 7.21 -41.75 -11.98
CA THR A 820 8.44 -40.96 -12.16
C THR A 820 9.68 -41.75 -11.75
N ILE A 821 9.64 -42.43 -10.61
CA ILE A 821 10.74 -43.30 -10.18
C ILE A 821 11.00 -44.40 -11.23
N LEU A 822 9.94 -45.07 -11.68
CA LEU A 822 10.00 -46.14 -12.66
C LEU A 822 10.58 -45.67 -13.99
N TYR A 823 10.14 -44.50 -14.47
CA TYR A 823 10.65 -43.86 -15.67
C TYR A 823 12.14 -43.57 -15.54
N LEU A 824 12.58 -42.88 -14.48
CA LEU A 824 13.99 -42.50 -14.29
C LEU A 824 14.93 -43.70 -14.11
N LEU A 825 14.43 -44.85 -13.65
CA LEU A 825 15.19 -46.12 -13.63
C LEU A 825 15.32 -46.77 -15.02
N GLY A 826 14.55 -46.31 -16.02
CA GLY A 826 14.46 -46.92 -17.35
C GLY A 826 13.71 -48.26 -17.32
N GLN A 827 12.67 -48.36 -16.48
CA GLN A 827 11.85 -49.56 -16.33
C GLN A 827 10.47 -49.45 -17.02
N GLN A 828 10.17 -48.34 -17.72
CA GLN A 828 8.85 -48.06 -18.32
C GLN A 828 8.37 -49.18 -19.24
N LEU A 829 9.16 -49.55 -20.26
CA LEU A 829 8.74 -50.54 -21.25
C LEU A 829 8.53 -51.93 -20.63
N ARG A 830 9.32 -52.25 -19.59
CA ARG A 830 9.18 -53.51 -18.83
C ARG A 830 7.91 -53.53 -18.00
N PHE A 831 7.57 -52.40 -17.37
CA PHE A 831 6.31 -52.21 -16.67
C PHE A 831 5.10 -52.33 -17.60
N GLU A 832 5.09 -51.60 -18.72
CA GLU A 832 3.98 -51.64 -19.68
C GLU A 832 3.72 -53.05 -20.23
N LEU A 833 4.77 -53.87 -20.36
CA LEU A 833 4.69 -55.26 -20.81
C LEU A 833 4.25 -56.24 -19.70
N LEU A 834 4.70 -56.04 -18.46
CA LEU A 834 4.60 -57.03 -17.38
C LEU A 834 3.70 -56.62 -16.21
N ASP A 835 3.01 -55.48 -16.29
CA ASP A 835 2.10 -55.03 -15.23
C ASP A 835 0.88 -55.95 -15.08
N PHE A 836 0.56 -56.30 -13.83
CA PHE A 836 -0.52 -57.24 -13.53
C PHE A 836 -1.90 -56.69 -13.92
N ALA A 837 -2.16 -55.40 -13.68
CA ALA A 837 -3.44 -54.79 -14.04
C ALA A 837 -3.56 -54.62 -15.56
N TYR A 838 -2.47 -54.31 -16.26
CA TYR A 838 -2.46 -54.23 -17.72
C TYR A 838 -2.66 -55.60 -18.36
N HIS A 839 -2.09 -56.67 -17.79
CA HIS A 839 -2.34 -58.04 -18.24
C HIS A 839 -3.82 -58.41 -18.15
N VAL A 840 -4.50 -58.08 -17.04
CA VAL A 840 -5.95 -58.30 -16.89
C VAL A 840 -6.75 -57.49 -17.92
N LEU A 841 -6.35 -56.25 -18.23
CA LEU A 841 -6.97 -55.47 -19.30
C LEU A 841 -6.78 -56.12 -20.67
N SER A 842 -5.58 -56.61 -20.97
CA SER A 842 -5.31 -57.32 -22.24
C SER A 842 -6.07 -58.65 -22.33
N ALA A 843 -6.27 -59.37 -21.22
CA ALA A 843 -7.13 -60.54 -21.18
C ALA A 843 -8.60 -60.17 -21.47
N SER A 844 -9.09 -59.05 -20.91
CA SER A 844 -10.43 -58.52 -21.21
C SER A 844 -10.60 -58.13 -22.68
N GLU A 845 -9.56 -57.57 -23.29
CA GLU A 845 -9.55 -57.23 -24.72
C GLU A 845 -9.54 -58.50 -25.59
N ALA A 846 -8.81 -59.54 -25.20
CA ALA A 846 -8.75 -60.83 -25.90
C ALA A 846 -10.09 -61.60 -25.83
N GLU A 847 -10.82 -61.53 -24.71
CA GLU A 847 -12.17 -62.09 -24.57
C GLU A 847 -13.25 -61.29 -25.32
N SER A 848 -12.90 -60.15 -25.94
CA SER A 848 -13.86 -59.24 -26.59
C SER A 848 -14.97 -58.74 -25.66
N LEU A 849 -14.67 -58.52 -24.37
CA LEU A 849 -15.64 -57.97 -23.43
C LEU A 849 -16.10 -56.57 -23.88
N PRO A 850 -17.42 -56.27 -23.80
CA PRO A 850 -17.92 -54.90 -23.84
C PRO A 850 -17.24 -54.04 -22.78
N SER A 851 -17.22 -52.72 -22.99
CA SER A 851 -16.65 -51.80 -22.02
C SER A 851 -17.31 -51.98 -20.64
N ALA A 852 -16.58 -51.70 -19.55
CA ALA A 852 -17.13 -51.75 -18.19
C ALA A 852 -18.44 -50.95 -18.03
N GLN A 853 -18.64 -49.92 -18.85
CA GLN A 853 -19.83 -49.08 -18.90
C GLN A 853 -21.01 -49.76 -19.61
N GLU A 854 -20.75 -50.53 -20.66
CA GLU A 854 -21.75 -51.37 -21.35
C GLU A 854 -22.15 -52.58 -20.51
N LEU A 855 -21.21 -53.22 -19.82
CA LEU A 855 -21.47 -54.33 -18.88
C LEU A 855 -22.37 -53.90 -17.70
N LEU A 856 -22.21 -52.65 -17.23
CA LEU A 856 -23.10 -52.04 -16.23
C LEU A 856 -24.52 -51.81 -16.77
N ILE A 857 -24.62 -51.37 -18.03
CA ILE A 857 -25.91 -51.13 -18.70
C ILE A 857 -26.62 -52.47 -18.98
N GLU A 858 -25.91 -53.51 -19.42
CA GLU A 858 -26.48 -54.84 -19.62
C GLU A 858 -27.01 -55.43 -18.31
N ARG A 859 -26.25 -55.32 -17.22
CA ARG A 859 -26.69 -55.76 -15.89
C ARG A 859 -27.98 -55.06 -15.43
N SER A 860 -28.14 -53.77 -15.73
CA SER A 860 -29.37 -53.01 -15.41
C SER A 860 -30.60 -53.47 -16.22
N LYS A 861 -30.38 -54.09 -17.39
CA LYS A 861 -31.45 -54.54 -18.29
C LYS A 861 -31.84 -56.01 -18.09
N SER A 862 -30.88 -56.88 -17.75
CA SER A 862 -31.07 -58.35 -17.72
C SER A 862 -31.20 -58.97 -16.32
N GLY A 863 -30.79 -58.26 -15.26
CA GLY A 863 -30.80 -58.78 -13.88
C GLY A 863 -29.79 -59.91 -13.59
N SER A 864 -29.08 -60.40 -14.61
CA SER A 864 -28.01 -61.41 -14.53
C SER A 864 -26.77 -60.88 -15.27
N ALA A 865 -25.62 -60.86 -14.59
CA ALA A 865 -24.36 -60.40 -15.15
C ALA A 865 -23.42 -61.58 -15.40
N ALA A 866 -22.71 -61.56 -16.53
CA ALA A 866 -21.66 -62.53 -16.84
C ALA A 866 -20.44 -62.42 -15.90
N TYR A 867 -20.26 -61.27 -15.22
CA TYR A 867 -19.15 -60.99 -14.33
C TYR A 867 -19.60 -60.32 -13.02
N SER A 868 -18.84 -60.55 -11.95
CA SER A 868 -19.09 -59.93 -10.65
C SER A 868 -18.92 -58.39 -10.70
N MET A 869 -19.55 -57.67 -9.76
CA MET A 869 -19.41 -56.21 -9.68
C MET A 869 -17.96 -55.79 -9.40
N GLU A 870 -17.21 -56.63 -8.69
CA GLU A 870 -15.81 -56.39 -8.34
C GLU A 870 -14.91 -56.47 -9.58
N VAL A 871 -15.17 -57.42 -10.50
CA VAL A 871 -14.44 -57.54 -11.77
C VAL A 871 -14.65 -56.30 -12.63
N VAL A 872 -15.90 -55.85 -12.79
CA VAL A 872 -16.24 -54.67 -13.60
C VAL A 872 -15.65 -53.39 -12.98
N ALA A 873 -15.70 -53.27 -11.66
CA ALA A 873 -15.08 -52.19 -10.90
C ALA A 873 -13.56 -52.14 -11.09
N PHE A 874 -12.89 -53.29 -10.99
CA PHE A 874 -11.45 -53.41 -11.19
C PHE A 874 -11.03 -53.01 -12.61
N LEU A 875 -11.72 -53.51 -13.64
CA LEU A 875 -11.42 -53.16 -15.04
C LEU A 875 -11.55 -51.66 -15.31
N ALA A 876 -12.57 -51.01 -14.73
CA ALA A 876 -12.74 -49.56 -14.84
C ALA A 876 -11.59 -48.79 -14.17
N ASN A 877 -11.20 -49.18 -12.96
CA ASN A 877 -10.07 -48.60 -12.23
C ASN A 877 -8.75 -48.81 -12.98
N ALA A 878 -8.49 -50.03 -13.46
CA ALA A 878 -7.28 -50.36 -14.20
C ALA A 878 -7.15 -49.54 -15.48
N LYS A 879 -8.26 -49.33 -16.22
CA LYS A 879 -8.28 -48.47 -17.40
C LYS A 879 -7.98 -47.01 -17.07
N LYS A 880 -8.50 -46.49 -15.95
CA LYS A 880 -8.19 -45.15 -15.45
C LYS A 880 -6.71 -45.01 -15.08
N ALA A 881 -6.17 -45.97 -14.34
CA ALA A 881 -4.76 -45.99 -13.94
C ALA A 881 -3.83 -46.08 -15.16
N ARG A 882 -4.14 -46.94 -16.15
CA ARG A 882 -3.36 -47.02 -17.40
C ARG A 882 -3.31 -45.68 -18.14
N ARG A 883 -4.43 -44.97 -18.22
CA ARG A 883 -4.48 -43.62 -18.82
C ARG A 883 -3.62 -42.61 -18.05
N LEU A 884 -3.72 -42.61 -16.72
CA LEU A 884 -2.95 -41.71 -15.86
C LEU A 884 -1.45 -41.98 -15.97
N ASN A 885 -1.03 -43.24 -15.86
CA ASN A 885 0.37 -43.63 -15.99
C ASN A 885 0.93 -43.25 -17.37
N ASN A 886 0.19 -43.52 -18.44
CA ASN A 886 0.60 -43.15 -19.80
C ASN A 886 0.74 -41.62 -19.96
N TYR A 887 -0.16 -40.85 -19.35
CA TYR A 887 -0.05 -39.40 -19.32
C TYR A 887 1.23 -38.94 -18.61
N VAL A 888 1.51 -39.47 -17.41
CA VAL A 888 2.73 -39.17 -16.65
C VAL A 888 3.98 -39.54 -17.47
N PHE A 889 4.04 -40.74 -18.04
CA PHE A 889 5.18 -41.16 -18.87
C PHE A 889 5.37 -40.30 -20.11
N SER A 890 4.29 -39.86 -20.76
CA SER A 890 4.36 -39.00 -21.94
C SER A 890 4.93 -37.63 -21.59
N LEU A 891 4.51 -37.07 -20.45
CA LEU A 891 5.04 -35.81 -19.93
C LEU A 891 6.52 -35.93 -19.54
N LEU A 892 6.88 -36.99 -18.81
CA LEU A 892 8.29 -37.25 -18.45
C LEU A 892 9.17 -37.47 -19.68
N ARG A 893 8.66 -38.10 -20.74
CA ARG A 893 9.37 -38.26 -22.02
C ARG A 893 9.59 -36.94 -22.74
N ALA A 894 8.64 -36.01 -22.64
CA ALA A 894 8.80 -34.68 -23.21
C ALA A 894 9.84 -33.84 -22.46
N CYS A 895 9.88 -33.94 -21.12
CA CYS A 895 10.79 -33.15 -20.27
C CYS A 895 12.18 -33.78 -20.08
N SER A 896 12.28 -35.11 -20.08
CA SER A 896 13.51 -35.86 -19.76
C SER A 896 13.63 -37.09 -20.67
N PRO A 897 13.83 -36.93 -21.99
CA PRO A 897 13.92 -38.05 -22.92
C PRO A 897 15.05 -39.01 -22.53
N HIS A 898 14.80 -40.32 -22.62
CA HIS A 898 15.85 -41.31 -22.41
C HIS A 898 16.88 -41.29 -23.54
N GLU A 899 18.16 -41.37 -23.18
CA GLU A 899 19.24 -41.62 -24.14
C GLU A 899 19.06 -43.00 -24.81
N ASP A 900 19.42 -43.10 -26.10
CA ASP A 900 19.38 -44.35 -26.85
C ASP A 900 20.27 -45.41 -26.19
N ARG A 901 19.64 -46.43 -25.57
CA ARG A 901 20.37 -47.54 -24.97
C ARG A 901 20.71 -48.60 -26.02
N LEU A 902 21.93 -49.14 -25.94
CA LEU A 902 22.31 -50.35 -26.66
C LEU A 902 21.48 -51.54 -26.13
N ALA A 903 20.58 -52.07 -26.97
CA ALA A 903 19.75 -53.21 -26.66
C ALA A 903 20.31 -54.50 -27.28
N SER A 904 19.91 -55.66 -26.74
CA SER A 904 20.16 -56.95 -27.39
C SER A 904 18.93 -57.34 -28.21
N MET A 905 19.08 -57.53 -29.52
CA MET A 905 18.00 -57.93 -30.43
C MET A 905 18.01 -59.45 -30.64
N VAL A 906 16.86 -60.10 -30.49
CA VAL A 906 16.71 -61.51 -30.88
C VAL A 906 16.23 -61.58 -32.33
N LYS A 907 17.05 -62.11 -33.25
CA LYS A 907 16.64 -62.35 -34.63
C LYS A 907 15.54 -63.42 -34.68
N GLN A 908 14.74 -63.45 -35.76
CA GLN A 908 13.74 -64.51 -35.99
C GLN A 908 14.34 -65.94 -35.95
N SER A 909 15.65 -66.08 -36.15
CA SER A 909 16.40 -67.32 -36.01
C SER A 909 16.74 -67.71 -34.57
N GLY A 910 16.33 -66.92 -33.56
CA GLY A 910 16.66 -67.13 -32.13
C GLY A 910 18.05 -66.63 -31.73
N VAL A 911 18.83 -66.06 -32.66
CA VAL A 911 20.19 -65.56 -32.38
C VAL A 911 20.13 -64.18 -31.73
N VAL A 912 20.77 -64.05 -30.57
CA VAL A 912 20.90 -62.78 -29.84
C VAL A 912 22.02 -61.94 -30.47
N VAL A 913 21.69 -60.75 -30.94
CA VAL A 913 22.63 -59.72 -31.38
C VAL A 913 22.77 -58.72 -30.25
N HIS A 914 23.95 -58.68 -29.64
CA HIS A 914 24.26 -57.66 -28.64
C HIS A 914 24.56 -56.32 -29.33
N SER A 915 24.35 -55.20 -28.62
CA SER A 915 24.69 -53.83 -29.06
C SER A 915 23.95 -53.29 -30.29
N PHE A 916 22.64 -53.53 -30.39
CA PHE A 916 21.78 -52.88 -31.37
C PHE A 916 21.24 -51.55 -30.81
N LYS A 917 21.50 -50.42 -31.48
CA LYS A 917 20.86 -49.14 -31.12
C LYS A 917 19.43 -49.15 -31.64
N TYR A 918 18.44 -49.14 -30.74
CA TYR A 918 17.08 -48.80 -31.11
C TYR A 918 16.92 -47.28 -31.02
N PRO A 919 16.60 -46.57 -32.11
CA PRO A 919 16.17 -45.19 -31.99
C PRO A 919 14.84 -45.19 -31.23
N VAL A 920 14.82 -44.59 -30.03
CA VAL A 920 13.57 -44.49 -29.27
C VAL A 920 12.73 -43.36 -29.86
N THR A 921 11.90 -43.74 -30.84
CA THR A 921 10.84 -42.98 -31.53
C THR A 921 11.29 -42.15 -32.76
N PRO A 922 10.69 -42.36 -33.95
CA PRO A 922 10.75 -41.37 -35.01
C PRO A 922 9.97 -40.14 -34.54
N SER A 923 10.64 -38.99 -34.56
CA SER A 923 10.00 -37.71 -34.45
C SER A 923 8.88 -37.60 -35.49
N LEU A 924 7.64 -37.35 -35.05
CA LEU A 924 6.52 -36.97 -35.94
C LEU A 924 6.80 -35.62 -36.65
N LEU A 925 7.88 -34.93 -36.29
CA LEU A 925 8.42 -33.76 -37.01
C LEU A 925 9.15 -34.15 -38.31
N ASN A 926 9.53 -35.43 -38.52
CA ASN A 926 10.17 -35.90 -39.75
C ASN A 926 9.18 -36.06 -40.94
N HIS A 927 7.91 -35.68 -40.76
CA HIS A 927 6.93 -35.55 -41.85
C HIS A 927 6.71 -34.11 -42.31
N LEU A 928 7.47 -33.14 -41.80
CA LEU A 928 7.58 -31.83 -42.43
C LEU A 928 8.69 -31.91 -43.49
N PRO A 929 8.48 -31.35 -44.70
CA PRO A 929 9.41 -31.50 -45.80
C PRO A 929 10.70 -30.73 -45.51
N PHE A 930 11.76 -31.44 -45.13
CA PHE A 930 13.12 -30.92 -45.18
C PHE A 930 13.81 -31.41 -46.45
N LYS A 931 14.51 -30.48 -47.10
CA LYS A 931 15.36 -30.70 -48.26
C LYS A 931 16.80 -30.49 -47.81
N GLY A 932 17.68 -31.44 -48.11
CA GLY A 932 19.13 -31.23 -48.20
C GLY A 932 19.96 -32.12 -47.27
N ASP A 933 20.40 -33.25 -47.82
CA ASP A 933 21.57 -34.02 -47.36
C ASP A 933 22.89 -33.33 -47.81
N GLU A 934 24.01 -33.94 -47.38
CA GLU A 934 25.44 -33.78 -47.74
C GLU A 934 26.26 -33.05 -46.62
N ASP A 935 27.31 -33.59 -45.98
CA ASP A 935 28.14 -34.80 -46.17
C ASP A 935 28.96 -35.13 -44.88
N GLU A 936 29.44 -36.38 -44.82
CA GLU A 936 30.66 -37.01 -44.24
C GLU A 936 31.81 -36.09 -43.71
N GLU A 937 32.73 -36.43 -42.80
CA GLU A 937 33.32 -37.67 -42.27
C GLU A 937 34.28 -37.33 -41.07
N ASP A 938 34.45 -38.28 -40.15
CA ASP A 938 35.62 -38.64 -39.29
C ASP A 938 36.62 -37.60 -38.70
N ALA A 939 36.81 -37.66 -37.36
CA ALA A 939 38.14 -37.90 -36.76
C ALA A 939 38.09 -38.21 -35.23
N ASN A 940 38.68 -39.35 -34.88
CA ASN A 940 39.00 -39.91 -33.57
C ASN A 940 40.06 -39.10 -32.77
N VAL A 941 40.08 -39.28 -31.43
CA VAL A 941 41.26 -39.63 -30.56
C VAL A 941 41.42 -38.83 -29.22
N HIS A 942 41.40 -39.61 -28.11
CA HIS A 942 42.01 -39.48 -26.77
C HIS A 942 41.50 -38.48 -25.69
N GLY A 943 41.06 -39.06 -24.54
CA GLY A 943 41.25 -38.49 -23.19
C GLY A 943 42.49 -39.10 -22.49
N PRO A 944 42.66 -39.06 -21.14
CA PRO A 944 41.90 -38.35 -20.09
C PRO A 944 42.81 -37.63 -19.05
N SER A 945 42.23 -36.92 -18.07
CA SER A 945 42.50 -37.12 -16.61
C SER A 945 42.05 -35.94 -15.72
N SER A 946 41.59 -36.35 -14.55
CA SER A 946 41.07 -35.62 -13.39
C SER A 946 42.12 -34.84 -12.59
N THR A 947 41.73 -33.71 -11.98
CA THR A 947 42.09 -33.41 -10.58
C THR A 947 41.16 -32.38 -9.94
N THR A 948 40.76 -32.71 -8.73
CA THR A 948 40.00 -31.96 -7.73
C THR A 948 40.76 -30.75 -7.16
N GLY A 949 40.06 -29.66 -6.82
CA GLY A 949 40.60 -28.58 -6.00
C GLY A 949 39.51 -27.59 -5.55
N PHE A 950 39.12 -27.67 -4.28
CA PHE A 950 38.27 -26.71 -3.58
C PHE A 950 38.92 -25.32 -3.51
N GLY A 951 38.14 -24.26 -3.73
CA GLY A 951 38.53 -22.88 -3.45
C GLY A 951 37.31 -21.96 -3.30
N VAL A 952 37.08 -21.47 -2.08
CA VAL A 952 36.09 -20.44 -1.74
C VAL A 952 36.62 -19.07 -2.16
N PRO A 953 35.86 -18.18 -2.82
CA PRO A 953 36.25 -16.77 -2.95
C PRO A 953 35.54 -15.87 -1.93
N THR A 954 36.33 -14.97 -1.33
CA THR A 954 35.89 -13.78 -0.58
C THR A 954 35.82 -12.56 -1.53
N PRO A 955 35.16 -11.46 -1.14
CA PRO A 955 34.57 -10.51 -2.08
C PRO A 955 35.48 -9.33 -2.38
N ASP A 956 35.69 -9.02 -3.67
CA ASP A 956 36.06 -7.68 -4.12
C ASP A 956 35.21 -7.31 -5.35
N GLN A 957 34.21 -6.47 -5.10
CA GLN A 957 33.31 -5.94 -6.10
C GLN A 957 33.99 -4.80 -6.85
N THR A 958 34.62 -5.11 -7.99
CA THR A 958 34.82 -4.19 -9.12
C THR A 958 35.24 -4.92 -10.41
N SER A 959 35.62 -6.21 -10.37
CA SER A 959 36.03 -6.96 -11.58
C SER A 959 34.90 -7.69 -12.31
N CYS A 960 33.72 -7.89 -11.70
CA CYS A 960 32.65 -8.71 -12.30
C CYS A 960 32.08 -8.18 -13.63
N ILE A 961 32.20 -6.88 -13.92
CA ILE A 961 31.67 -6.28 -15.16
C ILE A 961 32.61 -6.55 -16.34
N GLU A 962 33.93 -6.54 -16.13
CA GLU A 962 34.91 -6.86 -17.18
C GLU A 962 34.99 -8.37 -17.46
N ASP A 963 34.80 -9.21 -16.45
CA ASP A 963 34.84 -10.67 -16.61
C ASP A 963 33.59 -11.21 -17.35
N LEU A 964 32.42 -10.57 -17.18
CA LEU A 964 31.22 -10.86 -17.97
C LEU A 964 31.37 -10.43 -19.44
N LEU A 965 32.07 -9.33 -19.71
CA LEU A 965 32.34 -8.84 -21.08
C LEU A 965 33.45 -9.62 -21.80
N LYS A 966 34.38 -10.26 -21.07
CA LYS A 966 35.42 -11.11 -21.66
C LYS A 966 34.94 -12.52 -21.98
N ASN A 967 34.06 -13.09 -21.17
CA ASN A 967 33.55 -14.45 -21.40
C ASN A 967 32.49 -14.53 -22.52
N SER A 968 31.82 -13.43 -22.87
CA SER A 968 30.83 -13.41 -23.97
C SER A 968 31.45 -13.34 -25.39
N ARG A 969 32.73 -12.97 -25.51
CA ARG A 969 33.41 -12.85 -26.82
C ARG A 969 33.99 -14.17 -27.37
N ASN A 970 33.98 -15.25 -26.59
CA ASN A 970 34.59 -16.53 -26.99
C ASN A 970 33.58 -17.63 -27.41
N ILE A 971 32.28 -17.30 -27.56
CA ILE A 971 31.23 -18.29 -27.92
C ILE A 971 30.56 -17.94 -29.28
N THR A 972 31.12 -17.02 -30.06
CA THR A 972 30.54 -16.62 -31.37
C THR A 972 31.04 -17.44 -32.57
N GLU A 973 31.62 -18.63 -32.36
CA GLU A 973 31.98 -19.53 -33.47
C GLU A 973 31.45 -20.96 -33.24
N SER A 974 30.14 -21.15 -33.47
CA SER A 974 29.63 -22.38 -34.07
C SER A 974 28.48 -22.03 -35.00
N PRO A 975 28.51 -22.42 -36.29
CA PRO A 975 27.48 -22.03 -37.24
C PRO A 975 26.18 -22.82 -37.00
N LEU A 976 25.07 -22.15 -37.32
CA LEU A 976 23.69 -22.63 -37.37
C LEU A 976 23.51 -23.99 -38.05
#